data_AF-A0A819JEL2-F1
#
_entry.id   AF-A0A819JEL2-F1
#
_cell.length_a   1.000
_cell.length_b   1.000
_cell.length_c   1.000
_cell.angle_alpha   90.00
_cell.angle_beta   90.00
_cell.angle_gamma   90.00
#
_symmetry.space_group_name_H-M   'P 1'
#
loop_
_entity.id
_entity.type
_entity.pdbx_description
1 polymer ?
#
loop_
_entity_poly.entity_id
_entity_poly.type
_entity_poly.pdbx_seq_one_letter_code
_entity_poly.pdbx_strand_id
1 'polypeptide(L)'
;AQGIRDLPSYWVSNLEKLRSFISLIRCLNTLLPEKALDVFKTVCKQGFDATFDSCQSIHQFITNLRDMIKEERIIANENILHRTLIKLEVEFLKDWLTDNGDSYGEILLLMNKNDNDLWYYSAKIFTYIDRKLDLLSTLKENYGNLPLTEEYEQFNHCLELANNVTCKVERLMVNRLHMHLMRDASGDEIDQQLTEHYIHIEQNLREIQNIEKVDSIKLISMLAWLKYYAQIYAFALNADSRQVVLPKIDQLLININTPFCSTLKLFIFKQILQISGMSLNDMRELYTNRNILWIKPFIQRPRDQQAQNIRRTLILPTPLFECHEEFKRVSQVLNEVDKINELRQIVHQCNTSQTLNYAFLCWFIQYYCRFIQPNTDVDGTFIQLIQHDLSHDLIRSFTPLGHKFLVSLCSNFSNNSYFHLHPDMAQNEIHKRLIALNIVAVFISFKSLPEITCLGNILFNNQRQMPNSYVQHLSTLCLPGMAVSDPVITQIMDVRTQVQDRLNRGMIYDGGKFIFQCSRECPWIFYFQDCGIPNDRNLCTLCKKPIGAERYNVLIQRDPPQIKMSIAEGFKVIDQYINSNDFTTHGLVNTNQNVVQLEQMIEQKIIFVHIDSITNEIAEYKKAYAQFIRERDSEPSLDSFIDELFEDEKRFPLLNFFNVTTFHTSNLLDEFILRMQTLPYVEKSYPVTTFLLKRFNDYINIQHLYPIIIFTNYLIEKLNYRIKRNDAAEKKIIHYLTTGHDQHIIQQYYEDFLHAWYALNLKEVRYGCQTPKFELTVPKEKFAESTSIATLLLNTSKDESSLLLAASIKTIAELQNEIVNYFHSTIEHAINTETKRKQVPLQSIRLENILRLDRNELSQKLVDDSLVLNYQYGKSKDIIYDYEEIEMTLRNMISSLALIDTDKLRFLNYQFELYGENTSLINDVRARIKQQQLPNDERTKLHRLLVGMNNDDILNYLENATETTTIQAFVEQHIHAHACLNDNILRRPPFSTIQLQHIIDLYEMIEENAFDQVLRAYVKKELVEETFSAEEQQRVLTVFTRKTFEKETIAETLKSIDSWISMLKRLMIRVLNANVSLDVPLQLYLERTDLWSDRVSDVDLETFQVDDDVLLQHTYIILRGLEKKQGTNNKSSQQQKVSEIQSTDGQRQKVQTWFDSTARSTTAPKVIVDKKRIRV
;
A
#
# COMPACT_ATOMS: atom_id res chain seq x y z
N ALA A 1 -37.97 3.43 -13.02
CA ALA A 1 -38.93 3.04 -11.96
C ALA A 1 -40.34 2.76 -12.50
N GLN A 2 -41.00 3.68 -13.24
CA GLN A 2 -42.38 3.44 -13.73
C GLN A 2 -42.51 2.35 -14.81
N GLY A 3 -41.50 2.13 -15.67
CA GLY A 3 -41.55 1.10 -16.72
C GLY A 3 -41.23 -0.35 -16.29
N ILE A 4 -41.08 -0.63 -15.00
CA ILE A 4 -40.76 -1.97 -14.45
C ILE A 4 -42.03 -2.68 -13.93
N ARG A 5 -43.14 -1.94 -13.74
CA ARG A 5 -44.37 -2.48 -13.14
C ARG A 5 -45.14 -3.47 -14.02
N ASP A 6 -44.85 -3.53 -15.31
CA ASP A 6 -45.52 -4.41 -16.28
C ASP A 6 -44.72 -5.69 -16.61
N LEU A 7 -43.62 -5.96 -15.91
CA LEU A 7 -42.82 -7.16 -16.09
C LEU A 7 -43.35 -8.30 -15.21
N PRO A 8 -43.44 -9.56 -15.69
CA PRO A 8 -43.74 -10.71 -14.85
C PRO A 8 -42.77 -10.72 -13.65
N SER A 9 -43.30 -10.99 -12.45
CA SER A 9 -42.57 -10.84 -11.20
C SER A 9 -41.37 -11.78 -11.15
N TYR A 10 -40.16 -11.24 -11.26
CA TYR A 10 -38.94 -12.02 -11.05
C TYR A 10 -38.88 -12.47 -9.59
N TRP A 11 -38.99 -13.78 -9.33
CA TRP A 11 -38.99 -14.33 -7.98
C TRP A 11 -37.56 -14.58 -7.52
N VAL A 12 -37.05 -13.68 -6.66
CA VAL A 12 -35.77 -13.83 -5.98
C VAL A 12 -35.97 -14.74 -4.76
N SER A 13 -35.57 -15.99 -4.89
CA SER A 13 -35.68 -17.01 -3.84
C SER A 13 -34.43 -17.14 -2.97
N ASN A 14 -33.25 -16.77 -3.50
CA ASN A 14 -31.96 -16.89 -2.82
C ASN A 14 -31.00 -15.73 -3.22
N LEU A 15 -29.84 -15.64 -2.55
CA LEU A 15 -28.83 -14.60 -2.79
C LEU A 15 -28.12 -14.73 -4.14
N GLU A 16 -27.91 -15.95 -4.65
CA GLU A 16 -27.26 -16.19 -5.94
C GLU A 16 -28.16 -15.77 -7.11
N LYS A 17 -29.47 -15.99 -7.00
CA LYS A 17 -30.49 -15.52 -7.95
C LYS A 17 -30.59 -14.00 -7.99
N LEU A 18 -30.40 -13.34 -6.85
CA LEU A 18 -30.28 -11.88 -6.82
C LEU A 18 -29.00 -11.42 -7.54
N ARG A 19 -27.88 -12.13 -7.35
CA ARG A 19 -26.60 -11.81 -7.99
C ARG A 19 -26.64 -12.02 -9.50
N SER A 20 -27.22 -13.12 -9.98
CA SER A 20 -27.35 -13.41 -11.42
C SER A 20 -28.21 -12.34 -12.10
N PHE A 21 -29.30 -11.90 -11.47
CA PHE A 21 -30.14 -10.80 -11.95
C PHE A 21 -29.42 -9.45 -11.99
N ILE A 22 -28.73 -9.08 -10.90
CA ILE A 22 -27.92 -7.84 -10.87
C ILE A 22 -26.83 -7.89 -11.96
N SER A 23 -26.23 -9.06 -12.19
CA SER A 23 -25.22 -9.27 -13.23
C SER A 23 -25.80 -9.11 -14.63
N LEU A 24 -27.02 -9.59 -14.89
CA LEU A 24 -27.72 -9.35 -16.16
C LEU A 24 -27.93 -7.85 -16.41
N ILE A 25 -28.42 -7.11 -15.41
CA ILE A 25 -28.63 -5.66 -15.52
C ILE A 25 -27.31 -4.93 -15.76
N ARG A 26 -26.25 -5.28 -15.02
CA ARG A 26 -24.91 -4.70 -15.20
C ARG A 26 -24.34 -5.01 -16.58
N CYS A 27 -24.48 -6.26 -17.04
CA CYS A 27 -24.09 -6.70 -18.37
C CYS A 27 -24.78 -5.84 -19.44
N LEU A 28 -26.10 -5.70 -19.37
CA LEU A 28 -26.86 -4.87 -20.31
C LEU A 28 -26.48 -3.39 -20.24
N ASN A 29 -26.29 -2.82 -19.06
CA ASN A 29 -25.85 -1.43 -18.91
C ASN A 29 -24.42 -1.20 -19.44
N THR A 30 -23.54 -2.18 -19.32
CA THR A 30 -22.16 -2.10 -19.79
C THR A 30 -22.10 -2.20 -21.30
N LEU A 31 -22.84 -3.14 -21.88
CA LEU A 31 -22.84 -3.43 -23.31
C LEU A 31 -23.74 -2.46 -24.11
N LEU A 32 -24.81 -1.95 -23.49
CA LEU A 32 -25.83 -1.11 -24.14
C LEU A 32 -26.29 0.05 -23.22
N PRO A 33 -25.44 1.04 -22.90
CA PRO A 33 -25.76 2.09 -21.91
C PRO A 33 -27.09 2.83 -22.18
N GLU A 34 -27.42 3.06 -23.45
CA GLU A 34 -28.62 3.82 -23.85
C GLU A 34 -29.86 2.95 -24.12
N LYS A 35 -29.67 1.65 -24.39
CA LYS A 35 -30.75 0.71 -24.78
C LYS A 35 -30.94 -0.46 -23.81
N ALA A 36 -30.18 -0.50 -22.72
CA ALA A 36 -30.20 -1.58 -21.73
C ALA A 36 -31.63 -1.90 -21.24
N LEU A 37 -32.42 -0.86 -20.97
CA LEU A 37 -33.80 -1.02 -20.48
C LEU A 37 -34.73 -1.64 -21.53
N ASP A 38 -34.54 -1.32 -22.81
CA ASP A 38 -35.41 -1.82 -23.88
C ASP A 38 -35.06 -3.26 -24.24
N VAL A 39 -33.77 -3.60 -24.28
CA VAL A 39 -33.33 -5.00 -24.42
C VAL A 39 -33.76 -5.81 -23.19
N PHE A 40 -33.63 -5.28 -21.98
CA PHE A 40 -34.12 -5.93 -20.77
C PHE A 40 -35.63 -6.19 -20.81
N LYS A 41 -36.43 -5.23 -21.27
CA LYS A 41 -37.88 -5.44 -21.45
C LYS A 41 -38.18 -6.53 -22.49
N THR A 42 -37.43 -6.59 -23.58
CA THR A 42 -37.57 -7.62 -24.61
C THR A 42 -37.23 -9.00 -24.06
N VAL A 43 -36.13 -9.11 -23.32
CA VAL A 43 -35.72 -10.32 -22.60
C VAL A 43 -36.83 -10.80 -21.65
N CYS A 44 -37.38 -9.91 -20.83
CA CYS A 44 -38.47 -10.25 -19.91
C CYS A 44 -39.78 -10.59 -20.64
N LYS A 45 -40.08 -9.96 -21.78
CA LYS A 45 -41.25 -10.28 -22.62
C LYS A 45 -41.15 -11.65 -23.32
N GLN A 46 -39.93 -12.11 -23.58
CA GLN A 46 -39.67 -13.45 -24.14
C GLN A 46 -39.75 -14.58 -23.10
N GLY A 47 -40.20 -14.27 -21.86
CA GLY A 47 -40.43 -15.28 -20.83
C GLY A 47 -39.26 -15.50 -19.87
N PHE A 48 -38.36 -14.53 -19.71
CA PHE A 48 -37.31 -14.61 -18.68
C PHE A 48 -37.91 -14.52 -17.26
N ASP A 49 -38.13 -15.68 -16.63
CA ASP A 49 -38.47 -15.86 -15.20
C ASP A 49 -37.26 -16.35 -14.37
N ALA A 50 -36.13 -16.64 -15.04
CA ALA A 50 -34.93 -17.28 -14.52
C ALA A 50 -35.19 -18.55 -13.71
N THR A 51 -36.18 -19.34 -14.10
CA THR A 51 -36.23 -20.76 -13.74
C THR A 51 -35.69 -21.55 -14.91
N PHE A 52 -34.39 -21.81 -14.90
CA PHE A 52 -33.73 -22.59 -15.94
C PHE A 52 -33.78 -24.08 -15.59
N ASP A 53 -34.36 -24.90 -16.48
CA ASP A 53 -34.47 -26.35 -16.25
C ASP A 53 -33.17 -27.13 -16.51
N SER A 54 -32.17 -26.53 -17.18
CA SER A 54 -30.90 -27.20 -17.51
C SER A 54 -29.77 -26.21 -17.81
N CYS A 55 -28.52 -26.68 -17.80
CA CYS A 55 -27.38 -25.87 -18.25
C CYS A 55 -27.52 -25.41 -19.72
N GLN A 56 -28.15 -26.24 -20.56
CA GLN A 56 -28.34 -25.95 -21.98
C GLN A 56 -29.34 -24.80 -22.21
N SER A 57 -30.36 -24.65 -21.36
CA SER A 57 -31.30 -23.52 -21.48
C SER A 57 -30.65 -22.19 -21.09
N ILE A 58 -29.73 -22.21 -20.12
CA ILE A 58 -28.88 -21.06 -19.77
C ILE A 58 -28.00 -20.68 -20.96
N HIS A 59 -27.29 -21.64 -21.55
CA HIS A 59 -26.43 -21.39 -22.72
C HIS A 59 -27.22 -20.84 -23.92
N GLN A 60 -28.41 -21.38 -24.18
CA GLN A 60 -29.28 -20.89 -25.25
C GLN A 60 -29.77 -19.47 -24.98
N PHE A 61 -30.10 -19.16 -23.72
CA PHE A 61 -30.47 -17.81 -23.30
C PHE A 61 -29.34 -16.80 -23.56
N ILE A 62 -28.11 -17.14 -23.18
CA ILE A 62 -26.93 -16.29 -23.41
C ILE A 62 -26.64 -16.11 -24.90
N THR A 63 -26.84 -17.16 -25.70
CA THR A 63 -26.68 -17.11 -27.16
C THR A 63 -27.73 -16.18 -27.79
N ASN A 64 -29.00 -16.32 -27.42
CA ASN A 64 -30.06 -15.43 -27.89
C ASN A 64 -29.81 -13.97 -27.48
N LEU A 65 -29.30 -13.77 -26.26
CA LEU A 65 -28.91 -12.44 -25.78
C LEU A 65 -27.76 -11.84 -26.59
N ARG A 66 -26.77 -12.66 -26.95
CA ARG A 66 -25.67 -12.26 -27.84
C ARG A 66 -26.19 -11.77 -29.18
N ASP A 67 -27.08 -12.53 -29.81
CA ASP A 67 -27.62 -12.20 -31.12
C ASP A 67 -28.44 -10.91 -31.08
N MET A 68 -29.29 -10.74 -30.06
CA MET A 68 -30.02 -9.48 -29.83
C MET A 68 -29.08 -8.27 -29.68
N ILE A 69 -27.98 -8.42 -28.94
CA ILE A 69 -27.01 -7.32 -28.74
C ILE A 69 -26.23 -7.04 -30.04
N LYS A 70 -25.91 -8.06 -30.84
CA LYS A 70 -25.23 -7.89 -32.14
C LYS A 70 -26.12 -7.17 -33.16
N GLU A 71 -27.42 -7.45 -33.18
CA GLU A 71 -28.39 -6.78 -34.06
C GLU A 71 -28.45 -5.27 -33.83
N GLU A 72 -28.22 -4.83 -32.59
CA GLU A 72 -28.20 -3.41 -32.22
C GLU A 72 -26.96 -2.65 -32.74
N ARG A 73 -25.90 -3.34 -33.22
CA ARG A 73 -24.66 -2.78 -33.84
C ARG A 73 -23.92 -1.70 -33.04
N ILE A 74 -24.09 -1.62 -31.72
CA ILE A 74 -23.53 -0.54 -30.89
C ILE A 74 -22.10 -0.84 -30.38
N ILE A 75 -21.67 -2.11 -30.36
CA ILE A 75 -20.42 -2.50 -29.70
C ILE A 75 -19.27 -2.60 -30.70
N ALA A 76 -18.25 -1.77 -30.52
CA ALA A 76 -17.06 -1.74 -31.37
C ALA A 76 -16.08 -2.91 -31.15
N ASN A 77 -16.23 -3.69 -30.07
CA ASN A 77 -15.29 -4.75 -29.68
C ASN A 77 -16.03 -6.07 -29.35
N GLU A 78 -15.95 -7.06 -30.25
CA GLU A 78 -16.56 -8.39 -30.06
C GLU A 78 -15.98 -9.17 -28.87
N ASN A 79 -14.71 -8.94 -28.49
CA ASN A 79 -14.09 -9.62 -27.36
C ASN A 79 -14.69 -9.17 -26.02
N ILE A 80 -15.03 -7.88 -25.89
CA ILE A 80 -15.70 -7.35 -24.69
C ILE A 80 -17.09 -7.98 -24.58
N LEU A 81 -17.86 -7.99 -25.68
CA LEU A 81 -19.18 -8.64 -25.74
C LEU A 81 -19.10 -10.11 -25.33
N HIS A 82 -18.15 -10.86 -25.90
CA HIS A 82 -17.95 -12.28 -25.64
C HIS A 82 -17.60 -12.54 -24.17
N ARG A 83 -16.60 -11.84 -23.61
CA ARG A 83 -16.18 -12.00 -22.21
C ARG A 83 -17.29 -11.66 -21.22
N THR A 84 -17.99 -10.54 -21.40
CA THR A 84 -19.08 -10.13 -20.50
C THR A 84 -20.23 -11.14 -20.51
N LEU A 85 -20.57 -11.71 -21.67
CA LEU A 85 -21.64 -12.71 -21.78
C LEU A 85 -21.25 -14.07 -21.19
N ILE A 86 -20.01 -14.53 -21.38
CA ILE A 86 -19.54 -15.77 -20.74
C ILE A 86 -19.57 -15.61 -19.22
N LYS A 87 -19.18 -14.45 -18.70
CA LYS A 87 -19.26 -14.19 -17.26
C LYS A 87 -20.69 -14.26 -16.75
N LEU A 88 -21.62 -13.66 -17.48
CA LEU A 88 -23.04 -13.73 -17.16
C LEU A 88 -23.55 -15.18 -17.16
N GLU A 89 -23.12 -15.98 -18.13
CA GLU A 89 -23.40 -17.42 -18.20
C GLU A 89 -22.93 -18.14 -16.93
N VAL A 90 -21.71 -17.87 -16.46
CA VAL A 90 -21.15 -18.45 -15.23
C VAL A 90 -21.97 -18.09 -13.99
N GLU A 91 -22.43 -16.84 -13.87
CA GLU A 91 -23.26 -16.43 -12.73
C GLU A 91 -24.63 -17.12 -12.72
N PHE A 92 -25.24 -17.33 -13.90
CA PHE A 92 -26.46 -18.13 -13.99
C PHE A 92 -26.23 -19.62 -13.73
N LEU A 93 -25.10 -20.18 -14.19
CA LEU A 93 -24.74 -21.57 -13.89
C LEU A 93 -24.49 -21.80 -12.39
N LYS A 94 -23.90 -20.83 -11.69
CA LYS A 94 -23.70 -20.88 -10.23
C LYS A 94 -25.02 -20.84 -9.46
N ASP A 95 -25.91 -19.94 -9.86
CA ASP A 95 -27.27 -19.87 -9.31
C ASP A 95 -27.99 -21.21 -9.50
N TRP A 96 -27.98 -21.74 -10.73
CA TRP A 96 -28.58 -23.04 -11.05
C TRP A 96 -27.97 -24.21 -10.26
N LEU A 97 -26.65 -24.25 -10.10
CA LEU A 97 -25.96 -25.27 -9.30
C LEU A 97 -26.38 -25.26 -7.83
N THR A 98 -26.71 -24.08 -7.27
CA THR A 98 -27.15 -23.97 -5.88
C THR A 98 -28.39 -24.82 -5.62
N ASP A 99 -29.28 -24.91 -6.62
CA ASP A 99 -30.51 -25.71 -6.56
C ASP A 99 -30.34 -27.12 -7.17
N ASN A 100 -29.24 -27.37 -7.90
CA ASN A 100 -28.97 -28.63 -8.65
C ASN A 100 -27.55 -29.18 -8.38
N GLY A 101 -27.14 -29.24 -7.11
CA GLY A 101 -25.76 -29.54 -6.71
C GLY A 101 -25.21 -30.90 -7.20
N ASP A 102 -26.07 -31.86 -7.57
CA ASP A 102 -25.71 -33.17 -8.13
C ASP A 102 -25.42 -33.16 -9.65
N SER A 103 -25.77 -32.07 -10.34
CA SER A 103 -25.72 -31.99 -11.80
C SER A 103 -24.46 -31.31 -12.33
N TYR A 104 -23.36 -31.30 -11.58
CA TYR A 104 -22.08 -30.70 -12.01
C TYR A 104 -21.54 -31.29 -13.32
N GLY A 105 -21.90 -32.53 -13.66
CA GLY A 105 -21.52 -33.18 -14.91
C GLY A 105 -22.02 -32.45 -16.17
N GLU A 106 -23.20 -31.82 -16.10
CA GLU A 106 -23.74 -31.03 -17.22
C GLU A 106 -22.86 -29.81 -17.54
N ILE A 107 -22.25 -29.21 -16.53
CA ILE A 107 -21.38 -28.05 -16.69
C ILE A 107 -20.03 -28.46 -17.26
N LEU A 108 -19.50 -29.61 -16.84
CA LEU A 108 -18.28 -30.16 -17.44
C LEU A 108 -18.48 -30.43 -18.94
N LEU A 109 -19.61 -31.01 -19.32
CA LEU A 109 -20.00 -31.22 -20.71
C LEU A 109 -20.12 -29.90 -21.48
N LEU A 110 -20.76 -28.89 -20.90
CA LEU A 110 -20.93 -27.58 -21.52
C LEU A 110 -19.59 -26.85 -21.72
N MET A 111 -18.73 -26.86 -20.70
CA MET A 111 -17.38 -26.29 -20.74
C MET A 111 -16.48 -26.98 -21.77
N ASN A 112 -16.71 -28.27 -22.02
CA ASN A 112 -15.94 -29.06 -22.96
C ASN A 112 -16.32 -28.84 -24.44
N LYS A 113 -17.40 -28.10 -24.74
CA LYS A 113 -17.74 -27.73 -26.12
C LYS A 113 -16.65 -26.83 -26.72
N ASN A 114 -16.31 -27.06 -27.99
CA ASN A 114 -15.25 -26.32 -28.69
C ASN A 114 -15.54 -24.83 -28.82
N ASP A 115 -16.80 -24.47 -29.05
CA ASP A 115 -17.24 -23.08 -29.24
C ASP A 115 -17.55 -22.37 -27.91
N ASN A 116 -17.28 -23.04 -26.78
CA ASN A 116 -17.58 -22.53 -25.45
C ASN A 116 -16.30 -22.18 -24.68
N ASP A 117 -16.23 -20.92 -24.24
CA ASP A 117 -15.12 -20.32 -23.53
C ASP A 117 -15.33 -20.21 -22.01
N LEU A 118 -16.31 -20.93 -21.44
CA LEU A 118 -16.55 -21.04 -19.99
C LEU A 118 -15.30 -21.41 -19.18
N TRP A 119 -14.30 -22.03 -19.81
CA TRP A 119 -13.04 -22.38 -19.17
C TRP A 119 -12.28 -21.17 -18.61
N TYR A 120 -12.51 -19.94 -19.12
CA TYR A 120 -11.95 -18.70 -18.54
C TYR A 120 -12.31 -18.52 -17.07
N TYR A 121 -13.44 -19.10 -16.63
CA TYR A 121 -13.93 -19.04 -15.26
C TYR A 121 -13.94 -20.43 -14.60
N SER A 122 -13.20 -21.39 -15.15
CA SER A 122 -13.10 -22.76 -14.63
C SER A 122 -12.63 -22.83 -13.19
N ALA A 123 -11.81 -21.88 -12.72
CA ALA A 123 -11.41 -21.79 -11.31
C ALA A 123 -12.62 -21.76 -10.36
N LYS A 124 -13.62 -20.92 -10.66
CA LYS A 124 -14.85 -20.80 -9.86
C LYS A 124 -15.68 -22.08 -9.89
N ILE A 125 -15.83 -22.67 -11.07
CA ILE A 125 -16.59 -23.91 -11.28
C ILE A 125 -15.94 -25.05 -10.50
N PHE A 126 -14.62 -25.20 -10.62
CA PHE A 126 -13.88 -26.24 -9.91
C PHE A 126 -13.85 -26.02 -8.40
N THR A 127 -13.77 -24.78 -7.91
CA THR A 127 -13.90 -24.50 -6.47
C THR A 127 -15.27 -24.94 -5.93
N TYR A 128 -16.34 -24.82 -6.72
CA TYR A 128 -17.65 -25.33 -6.32
C TYR A 128 -17.68 -26.87 -6.27
N ILE A 129 -17.15 -27.52 -7.32
CA ILE A 129 -17.05 -29.00 -7.38
C ILE A 129 -16.19 -29.53 -6.22
N ASP A 130 -15.07 -28.85 -5.94
CA ASP A 130 -14.14 -29.19 -4.87
C ASP A 130 -14.79 -29.09 -3.48
N ARG A 131 -15.58 -28.03 -3.21
CA ARG A 131 -16.34 -27.92 -1.95
C ARG A 131 -17.32 -29.07 -1.72
N LYS A 132 -17.77 -29.73 -2.79
CA LYS A 132 -18.70 -30.86 -2.69
C LYS A 132 -17.96 -32.18 -2.50
N LEU A 133 -16.91 -32.40 -3.29
CA LEU A 133 -16.19 -33.68 -3.34
C LEU A 133 -14.98 -33.75 -2.39
N ASP A 134 -14.62 -32.62 -1.77
CA ASP A 134 -13.40 -32.44 -0.97
C ASP A 134 -12.17 -33.02 -1.69
N LEU A 135 -12.11 -32.78 -3.01
CA LEU A 135 -11.20 -33.48 -3.92
C LEU A 135 -9.75 -33.05 -3.66
N LEU A 136 -9.50 -31.75 -3.51
CA LEU A 136 -8.17 -31.16 -3.37
C LEU A 136 -7.49 -31.57 -2.06
N SER A 137 -8.20 -31.48 -0.95
CA SER A 137 -7.74 -31.89 0.39
C SER A 137 -7.47 -33.40 0.41
N THR A 138 -8.41 -34.22 -0.06
CA THR A 138 -8.27 -35.67 -0.14
C THR A 138 -7.07 -36.09 -0.99
N LEU A 139 -6.87 -35.45 -2.14
CA LEU A 139 -5.73 -35.71 -3.02
C LEU A 139 -4.39 -35.32 -2.39
N LYS A 140 -4.36 -34.22 -1.62
CA LYS A 140 -3.17 -33.76 -0.91
C LYS A 140 -2.79 -34.71 0.23
N GLU A 141 -3.76 -35.06 1.08
CA GLU A 141 -3.55 -35.92 2.24
C GLU A 141 -3.12 -37.36 1.87
N ASN A 142 -3.58 -37.85 0.71
CA ASN A 142 -3.32 -39.22 0.26
C ASN A 142 -2.26 -39.34 -0.86
N TYR A 143 -1.47 -38.29 -1.10
CA TYR A 143 -0.41 -38.26 -2.13
C TYR A 143 -0.89 -38.66 -3.53
N GLY A 144 -2.11 -38.25 -3.89
CA GLY A 144 -2.73 -38.51 -5.18
C GLY A 144 -3.57 -39.78 -5.25
N ASN A 145 -3.65 -40.57 -4.18
CA ASN A 145 -4.57 -41.70 -4.13
C ASN A 145 -5.97 -41.23 -3.69
N LEU A 146 -7.01 -41.75 -4.34
CA LEU A 146 -8.39 -41.46 -3.99
C LEU A 146 -9.04 -42.70 -3.37
N PRO A 147 -9.83 -42.56 -2.30
CA PRO A 147 -10.65 -43.66 -1.80
C PRO A 147 -11.74 -43.99 -2.82
N LEU A 148 -12.11 -45.27 -2.92
CA LEU A 148 -13.23 -45.70 -3.78
C LEU A 148 -14.55 -45.37 -3.06
N THR A 149 -15.14 -44.22 -3.40
CA THR A 149 -16.46 -43.80 -2.93
C THR A 149 -17.41 -43.62 -4.11
N GLU A 150 -18.71 -43.80 -3.87
CA GLU A 150 -19.77 -43.63 -4.88
C GLU A 150 -19.75 -42.23 -5.53
N GLU A 151 -19.38 -41.20 -4.76
CA GLU A 151 -19.25 -39.82 -5.23
C GLU A 151 -18.11 -39.65 -6.25
N TYR A 152 -16.95 -40.29 -6.01
CA TYR A 152 -15.84 -40.25 -6.95
C TYR A 152 -16.08 -41.11 -8.19
N GLU A 153 -16.80 -42.23 -8.06
CA GLU A 153 -17.23 -43.03 -9.21
C GLU A 153 -18.19 -42.25 -10.11
N GLN A 154 -19.17 -41.54 -9.52
CA GLN A 154 -20.09 -40.67 -10.25
C GLN A 154 -19.34 -39.52 -10.94
N PHE A 155 -18.41 -38.88 -10.24
CA PHE A 155 -17.58 -37.82 -10.83
C PHE A 155 -16.71 -38.33 -11.97
N ASN A 156 -16.10 -39.51 -11.82
CA ASN A 156 -15.31 -40.14 -12.88
C ASN A 156 -16.17 -40.45 -14.11
N HIS A 157 -17.39 -40.96 -13.92
CA HIS A 157 -18.32 -41.17 -15.02
C HIS A 157 -18.65 -39.86 -15.77
N CYS A 158 -18.85 -38.76 -15.04
CA CYS A 158 -19.05 -37.44 -15.66
C CYS A 158 -17.83 -36.97 -16.47
N LEU A 159 -16.61 -37.23 -16.00
CA LEU A 159 -15.38 -36.91 -16.72
C LEU A 159 -15.23 -37.74 -18.00
N GLU A 160 -15.55 -39.04 -17.95
CA GLU A 160 -15.53 -39.91 -19.13
C GLU A 160 -16.52 -39.44 -20.20
N LEU A 161 -17.73 -39.05 -19.79
CA LEU A 161 -18.73 -38.47 -20.70
C LEU A 161 -18.28 -37.12 -21.26
N ALA A 162 -17.57 -36.32 -20.46
CA ALA A 162 -17.02 -35.04 -20.85
C ALA A 162 -15.67 -35.14 -21.58
N ASN A 163 -15.11 -36.32 -21.79
CA ASN A 163 -13.81 -36.45 -22.44
C ASN A 163 -13.94 -36.17 -23.95
N ASN A 164 -13.03 -35.37 -24.49
CA ASN A 164 -12.91 -35.12 -25.93
C ASN A 164 -11.45 -35.27 -26.39
N VAL A 165 -11.21 -35.22 -27.69
CA VAL A 165 -9.87 -35.34 -28.29
C VAL A 165 -8.85 -34.35 -27.71
N THR A 166 -9.28 -33.21 -27.15
CA THR A 166 -8.40 -32.17 -26.62
C THR A 166 -8.12 -32.28 -25.11
N CYS A 167 -8.82 -33.18 -24.40
CA CYS A 167 -8.79 -33.36 -22.95
C CYS A 167 -8.89 -32.03 -22.16
N LYS A 168 -9.73 -31.11 -22.63
CA LYS A 168 -9.78 -29.71 -22.15
C LYS A 168 -10.05 -29.63 -20.65
N VAL A 169 -11.06 -30.35 -20.17
CA VAL A 169 -11.45 -30.38 -18.75
C VAL A 169 -10.35 -31.00 -17.89
N GLU A 170 -9.80 -32.15 -18.30
CA GLU A 170 -8.72 -32.81 -17.54
C GLU A 170 -7.49 -31.91 -17.44
N ARG A 171 -7.10 -31.22 -18.51
CA ARG A 171 -5.94 -30.30 -18.51
C ARG A 171 -6.15 -29.12 -17.57
N LEU A 172 -7.34 -28.53 -17.55
CA LEU A 172 -7.68 -27.45 -16.64
C LEU A 172 -7.60 -27.94 -15.18
N MET A 173 -8.13 -29.14 -14.88
CA MET A 173 -8.06 -29.73 -13.55
C MET A 173 -6.63 -30.10 -13.12
N VAL A 174 -5.82 -30.69 -14.01
CA VAL A 174 -4.40 -30.99 -13.74
C VAL A 174 -3.64 -29.70 -13.40
N ASN A 175 -3.81 -28.65 -14.21
CA ASN A 175 -3.18 -27.35 -13.93
C ASN A 175 -3.65 -26.75 -12.60
N ARG A 176 -4.95 -26.89 -12.29
CA ARG A 176 -5.54 -26.42 -11.04
C ARG A 176 -4.95 -27.11 -9.82
N LEU A 177 -4.95 -28.44 -9.80
CA LEU A 177 -4.36 -29.24 -8.73
C LEU A 177 -2.87 -28.95 -8.59
N HIS A 178 -2.16 -28.89 -9.72
CA HIS A 178 -0.74 -28.57 -9.75
C HIS A 178 -0.45 -27.23 -9.07
N MET A 179 -1.15 -26.14 -9.43
CA MET A 179 -0.99 -24.82 -8.79
C MET A 179 -1.17 -24.87 -7.27
N HIS A 180 -2.16 -25.63 -6.80
CA HIS A 180 -2.46 -25.79 -5.38
C HIS A 180 -1.39 -26.58 -4.62
N LEU A 181 -0.82 -27.63 -5.21
CA LEU A 181 0.31 -28.39 -4.63
C LEU A 181 1.55 -27.51 -4.52
N MET A 182 1.80 -26.78 -5.59
CA MET A 182 2.95 -25.94 -5.77
C MET A 182 2.95 -24.69 -4.86
N ARG A 183 1.81 -24.07 -4.60
CA ARG A 183 1.69 -22.92 -3.67
C ARG A 183 2.19 -23.27 -2.26
N ASP A 184 1.88 -24.49 -1.83
CA ASP A 184 2.23 -24.97 -0.48
C ASP A 184 3.68 -25.48 -0.41
N ALA A 185 4.41 -25.52 -1.54
CA ALA A 185 5.81 -25.93 -1.57
C ALA A 185 6.72 -24.76 -1.12
N SER A 186 7.40 -24.94 0.01
CA SER A 186 8.42 -24.01 0.47
C SER A 186 9.77 -24.34 -0.17
N GLY A 187 10.50 -23.31 -0.64
CA GLY A 187 11.82 -23.48 -1.25
C GLY A 187 12.86 -24.12 -0.30
N ASP A 188 12.68 -23.93 1.00
CA ASP A 188 13.58 -24.41 2.05
C ASP A 188 13.38 -25.90 2.37
N GLU A 189 12.25 -26.50 1.99
CA GLU A 189 11.89 -27.90 2.27
C GLU A 189 11.94 -28.81 1.03
N ILE A 190 12.36 -28.29 -0.13
CA ILE A 190 12.41 -29.02 -1.42
C ILE A 190 13.10 -30.39 -1.29
N ASP A 191 14.22 -30.43 -0.58
CA ASP A 191 15.02 -31.64 -0.36
C ASP A 191 14.29 -32.68 0.51
N GLN A 192 13.57 -32.22 1.53
CA GLN A 192 12.78 -33.06 2.43
C GLN A 192 11.57 -33.64 1.66
N GLN A 193 10.85 -32.80 0.92
CA GLN A 193 9.71 -33.19 0.11
C GLN A 193 10.09 -34.27 -0.93
N LEU A 194 11.21 -34.11 -1.64
CA LEU A 194 11.67 -35.13 -2.60
C LEU A 194 11.99 -36.47 -1.92
N THR A 195 12.52 -36.44 -0.71
CA THR A 195 12.86 -37.65 0.04
C THR A 195 11.61 -38.39 0.51
N GLU A 196 10.63 -37.66 1.06
CA GLU A 196 9.36 -38.19 1.53
C GLU A 196 8.52 -38.78 0.38
N HIS A 197 8.48 -38.10 -0.77
CA HIS A 197 7.62 -38.49 -1.88
C HIS A 197 8.25 -39.46 -2.90
N TYR A 198 9.52 -39.86 -2.74
CA TYR A 198 10.23 -40.71 -3.72
C TYR A 198 9.47 -41.99 -4.07
N ILE A 199 8.86 -42.66 -3.09
CA ILE A 199 8.10 -43.90 -3.29
C ILE A 199 6.89 -43.65 -4.20
N HIS A 200 6.20 -42.52 -4.02
CA HIS A 200 5.03 -42.15 -4.82
C HIS A 200 5.41 -41.75 -6.25
N ILE A 201 6.58 -41.12 -6.44
CA ILE A 201 7.14 -40.85 -7.78
C ILE A 201 7.34 -42.16 -8.55
N GLU A 202 7.97 -43.15 -7.91
CA GLU A 202 8.23 -44.44 -8.55
C GLU A 202 6.93 -45.19 -8.88
N GLN A 203 5.95 -45.20 -7.96
CA GLN A 203 4.66 -45.83 -8.17
C GLN A 203 3.90 -45.20 -9.34
N ASN A 204 3.73 -43.88 -9.33
CA ASN A 204 3.00 -43.16 -10.38
C ASN A 204 3.65 -43.33 -11.76
N LEU A 205 4.99 -43.37 -11.84
CA LEU A 205 5.71 -43.60 -13.10
C LEU A 205 5.60 -45.01 -13.65
N ARG A 206 5.32 -46.01 -12.81
CA ARG A 206 5.02 -47.38 -13.25
C ARG A 206 3.57 -47.50 -13.69
N GLU A 207 2.64 -46.92 -12.94
CA GLU A 207 1.20 -47.00 -13.24
C GLU A 207 0.84 -46.26 -14.53
N ILE A 208 1.45 -45.10 -14.79
CA ILE A 208 1.19 -44.31 -16.01
C ILE A 208 1.65 -45.00 -17.30
N GLN A 209 2.35 -46.13 -17.22
CA GLN A 209 2.68 -46.92 -18.41
C GLN A 209 1.46 -47.67 -18.95
N ASN A 210 0.39 -47.81 -18.14
CA ASN A 210 -0.86 -48.48 -18.49
C ASN A 210 -2.03 -47.49 -18.61
N ILE A 211 -1.81 -46.30 -19.19
CA ILE A 211 -2.81 -45.20 -19.31
C ILE A 211 -4.18 -45.68 -19.80
N GLU A 212 -4.24 -46.63 -20.75
CA GLU A 212 -5.49 -47.15 -21.30
C GLU A 212 -6.42 -47.86 -20.29
N LYS A 213 -5.92 -48.15 -19.08
CA LYS A 213 -6.65 -48.85 -18.01
C LYS A 213 -6.88 -48.00 -16.77
N VAL A 214 -6.59 -46.71 -16.83
CA VAL A 214 -6.66 -45.79 -15.68
C VAL A 214 -7.86 -44.88 -15.83
N ASP A 215 -8.70 -44.84 -14.78
CA ASP A 215 -9.85 -43.94 -14.69
C ASP A 215 -9.44 -42.46 -14.84
N SER A 216 -10.28 -41.64 -15.48
CA SER A 216 -9.97 -40.22 -15.75
C SER A 216 -9.58 -39.43 -14.49
N ILE A 217 -10.29 -39.64 -13.38
CA ILE A 217 -9.98 -38.95 -12.11
C ILE A 217 -8.60 -39.34 -11.56
N LYS A 218 -8.24 -40.62 -11.68
CA LYS A 218 -6.94 -41.14 -11.25
C LYS A 218 -5.82 -40.64 -12.17
N LEU A 219 -6.07 -40.57 -13.47
CA LEU A 219 -5.14 -40.00 -14.44
C LEU A 219 -4.86 -38.51 -14.16
N ILE A 220 -5.90 -37.71 -13.90
CA ILE A 220 -5.77 -36.28 -13.52
C ILE A 220 -4.87 -36.14 -12.29
N SER A 221 -5.15 -36.93 -11.24
CA SER A 221 -4.35 -36.92 -10.01
C SER A 221 -2.88 -37.28 -10.26
N MET A 222 -2.63 -38.39 -10.95
CA MET A 222 -1.29 -38.87 -11.25
C MET A 222 -0.49 -37.84 -12.06
N LEU A 223 -1.11 -37.22 -13.08
CA LEU A 223 -0.47 -36.21 -13.90
C LEU A 223 -0.13 -34.95 -13.10
N ALA A 224 -1.03 -34.47 -12.24
CA ALA A 224 -0.79 -33.30 -11.39
C ALA A 224 0.40 -33.53 -10.44
N TRP A 225 0.47 -34.69 -9.79
CA TRP A 225 1.56 -35.06 -8.89
C TRP A 225 2.88 -35.30 -9.62
N LEU A 226 2.88 -36.00 -10.76
CA LEU A 226 4.10 -36.18 -11.56
C LEU A 226 4.65 -34.85 -12.08
N LYS A 227 3.77 -33.91 -12.45
CA LYS A 227 4.15 -32.55 -12.83
C LYS A 227 4.79 -31.81 -11.65
N TYR A 228 4.18 -31.86 -10.48
CA TYR A 228 4.71 -31.30 -9.23
C TYR A 228 6.10 -31.86 -8.89
N TYR A 229 6.26 -33.19 -8.87
CA TYR A 229 7.52 -33.85 -8.57
C TYR A 229 8.63 -33.50 -9.57
N ALA A 230 8.30 -33.46 -10.86
CA ALA A 230 9.25 -33.07 -11.89
C ALA A 230 9.75 -31.63 -11.70
N GLN A 231 8.87 -30.74 -11.28
CA GLN A 231 9.22 -29.34 -11.03
C GLN A 231 10.09 -29.17 -9.78
N ILE A 232 9.77 -29.84 -8.66
CA ILE A 232 10.60 -29.82 -7.45
C ILE A 232 11.98 -30.42 -7.72
N TYR A 233 12.04 -31.51 -8.47
CA TYR A 233 13.31 -32.10 -8.88
C TYR A 233 14.13 -31.14 -9.77
N ALA A 234 13.49 -30.39 -10.67
CA ALA A 234 14.16 -29.35 -11.45
C ALA A 234 14.74 -28.23 -10.56
N PHE A 235 14.03 -27.82 -9.50
CA PHE A 235 14.56 -26.86 -8.51
C PHE A 235 15.80 -27.39 -7.81
N ALA A 236 15.75 -28.64 -7.32
CA ALA A 236 16.89 -29.27 -6.63
C ALA A 236 18.12 -29.39 -7.54
N LEU A 237 17.93 -29.73 -8.83
CA LEU A 237 19.00 -29.75 -9.82
C LEU A 237 19.59 -28.36 -10.09
N ASN A 238 18.75 -27.34 -10.18
CA ASN A 238 19.20 -25.96 -10.38
C ASN A 238 19.98 -25.43 -9.17
N ALA A 239 19.58 -25.80 -7.95
CA ALA A 239 20.24 -25.42 -6.70
C ALA A 239 21.54 -26.22 -6.40
N ASP A 240 21.92 -27.18 -7.27
CA ASP A 240 23.06 -28.08 -7.05
C ASP A 240 22.99 -28.86 -5.72
N SER A 241 21.78 -29.27 -5.34
CA SER A 241 21.54 -30.04 -4.11
C SER A 241 22.31 -31.37 -4.14
N ARG A 242 22.83 -31.79 -2.97
CA ARG A 242 23.64 -33.00 -2.80
C ARG A 242 22.89 -34.14 -2.11
N GLN A 243 21.57 -34.08 -2.07
CA GLN A 243 20.76 -35.10 -1.39
C GLN A 243 20.91 -36.49 -2.00
N VAL A 244 20.81 -37.52 -1.14
CA VAL A 244 20.93 -38.93 -1.51
C VAL A 244 19.78 -39.40 -2.42
N VAL A 245 18.65 -38.69 -2.43
CA VAL A 245 17.49 -39.04 -3.26
C VAL A 245 17.69 -38.68 -4.74
N LEU A 246 18.47 -37.64 -5.06
CA LEU A 246 18.65 -37.17 -6.44
C LEU A 246 19.28 -38.22 -7.37
N PRO A 247 20.37 -38.92 -6.99
CA PRO A 247 20.91 -40.01 -7.79
C PRO A 247 19.92 -41.17 -8.01
N LYS A 248 18.98 -41.39 -7.07
CA LYS A 248 17.95 -42.43 -7.22
C LYS A 248 16.90 -42.02 -8.25
N ILE A 249 16.52 -40.74 -8.28
CA ILE A 249 15.64 -40.18 -9.32
C ILE A 249 16.34 -40.20 -10.68
N ASP A 250 17.63 -39.84 -10.74
CA ASP A 250 18.44 -39.95 -11.96
C ASP A 250 18.42 -41.37 -12.52
N GLN A 251 18.68 -42.37 -11.68
CA GLN A 251 18.65 -43.78 -12.08
C GLN A 251 17.26 -44.20 -12.55
N LEU A 252 16.20 -43.73 -11.90
CA LEU A 252 14.83 -44.04 -12.29
C LEU A 252 14.50 -43.48 -13.69
N LEU A 253 14.89 -42.23 -13.97
CA LEU A 253 14.74 -41.62 -15.29
C LEU A 253 15.60 -42.31 -16.37
N ILE A 254 16.75 -42.88 -16.01
CA ILE A 254 17.60 -43.64 -16.95
C ILE A 254 16.99 -45.00 -17.25
N ASN A 255 16.56 -45.72 -16.22
CA ASN A 255 16.12 -47.12 -16.33
C ASN A 255 14.74 -47.25 -17.00
N ILE A 256 13.87 -46.26 -16.85
CA ILE A 256 12.54 -46.26 -17.48
C ILE A 256 12.66 -45.61 -18.87
N ASN A 257 12.79 -46.43 -19.91
CA ASN A 257 12.84 -45.97 -21.30
C ASN A 257 11.46 -46.06 -21.98
N THR A 258 10.47 -45.35 -21.43
CA THR A 258 9.12 -45.26 -22.01
C THR A 258 8.93 -43.93 -22.75
N PRO A 259 8.01 -43.86 -23.74
CA PRO A 259 7.67 -42.60 -24.41
C PRO A 259 7.25 -41.51 -23.42
N PHE A 260 6.42 -41.83 -22.43
CA PHE A 260 6.03 -40.90 -21.37
C PHE A 260 7.22 -40.38 -20.55
N CYS A 261 8.20 -41.24 -20.22
CA CYS A 261 9.40 -40.78 -19.53
C CYS A 261 10.20 -39.76 -20.36
N SER A 262 10.12 -39.80 -21.69
CA SER A 262 10.68 -38.77 -22.57
C SER A 262 9.94 -37.43 -22.43
N THR A 263 8.62 -37.45 -22.31
CA THR A 263 7.78 -36.26 -21.98
C THR A 263 8.23 -35.64 -20.67
N LEU A 264 8.38 -36.45 -19.63
CA LEU A 264 8.80 -35.99 -18.31
C LEU A 264 10.21 -35.38 -18.32
N LYS A 265 11.17 -36.02 -19.00
CA LYS A 265 12.53 -35.50 -19.16
C LYS A 265 12.55 -34.15 -19.88
N LEU A 266 11.76 -34.03 -20.96
CA LEU A 266 11.61 -32.76 -21.68
C LEU A 266 11.00 -31.69 -20.77
N PHE A 267 9.98 -32.04 -19.99
CA PHE A 267 9.35 -31.12 -19.03
C PHE A 267 10.33 -30.65 -17.94
N ILE A 268 11.08 -31.56 -17.31
CA ILE A 268 12.12 -31.21 -16.33
C ILE A 268 13.15 -30.27 -16.98
N PHE A 269 13.58 -30.56 -18.21
CA PHE A 269 14.54 -29.72 -18.93
C PHE A 269 14.00 -28.30 -19.20
N LYS A 270 12.73 -28.18 -19.61
CA LYS A 270 12.04 -26.90 -19.78
C LYS A 270 11.97 -26.11 -18.46
N GLN A 271 11.68 -26.79 -17.35
CA GLN A 271 11.62 -26.18 -16.01
C GLN A 271 12.98 -25.63 -15.58
N ILE A 272 14.07 -26.38 -15.78
CA ILE A 272 15.42 -25.90 -15.43
C ILE A 272 15.78 -24.64 -16.24
N LEU A 273 15.47 -24.60 -17.54
CA LEU A 273 15.66 -23.41 -18.37
C LEU A 273 14.88 -22.20 -17.84
N GLN A 274 13.62 -22.41 -17.43
CA GLN A 274 12.80 -21.34 -16.90
C GLN A 274 13.33 -20.84 -15.54
N ILE A 275 13.67 -21.73 -14.62
CA ILE A 275 14.12 -21.40 -13.27
C ILE A 275 15.49 -20.69 -13.30
N SER A 276 16.40 -21.14 -14.18
CA SER A 276 17.74 -20.57 -14.31
C SER A 276 17.78 -19.23 -15.03
N GLY A 277 16.77 -18.93 -15.86
CA GLY A 277 16.77 -17.76 -16.74
C GLY A 277 17.89 -17.77 -17.80
N MET A 278 18.56 -18.92 -17.99
CA MET A 278 19.70 -19.08 -18.89
C MET A 278 19.25 -19.43 -20.31
N SER A 279 20.08 -19.10 -21.31
CA SER A 279 19.84 -19.60 -22.67
C SER A 279 20.13 -21.09 -22.77
N LEU A 280 19.57 -21.76 -23.79
CA LEU A 280 19.85 -23.17 -24.06
C LEU A 280 21.35 -23.44 -24.25
N ASN A 281 22.09 -22.48 -24.81
CA ASN A 281 23.52 -22.63 -25.03
C ASN A 281 24.33 -22.55 -23.73
N ASP A 282 23.99 -21.62 -22.83
CA ASP A 282 24.63 -21.51 -21.52
C ASP A 282 24.34 -22.76 -20.68
N MET A 283 23.11 -23.27 -20.74
CA MET A 283 22.70 -24.50 -20.09
C MET A 283 23.46 -25.73 -20.61
N ARG A 284 23.69 -25.81 -21.92
CA ARG A 284 24.52 -26.87 -22.51
C ARG A 284 25.92 -26.84 -21.91
N GLU A 285 26.54 -25.68 -21.80
CA GLU A 285 27.88 -25.55 -21.24
C GLU A 285 27.94 -25.93 -19.76
N LEU A 286 26.96 -25.47 -18.96
CA LEU A 286 26.87 -25.76 -17.53
C LEU A 286 26.70 -27.26 -17.23
N TYR A 287 25.82 -27.94 -17.97
CA TYR A 287 25.53 -29.36 -17.76
C TYR A 287 26.45 -30.31 -18.53
N THR A 288 27.35 -29.81 -19.40
CA THR A 288 28.33 -30.66 -20.11
C THR A 288 29.24 -31.41 -19.14
N ASN A 289 29.57 -30.79 -18.00
CA ASN A 289 30.48 -31.34 -17.00
C ASN A 289 29.77 -32.03 -15.82
N ARG A 290 28.42 -31.99 -15.76
CA ARG A 290 27.65 -32.65 -14.68
C ARG A 290 27.39 -34.12 -15.02
N ASN A 291 27.47 -35.00 -14.01
CA ASN A 291 27.30 -36.45 -14.16
C ASN A 291 25.83 -36.92 -14.22
N ILE A 292 24.98 -36.20 -14.96
CA ILE A 292 23.55 -36.55 -15.14
C ILE A 292 23.40 -37.20 -16.51
N LEU A 293 23.14 -38.50 -16.58
CA LEU A 293 23.16 -39.23 -17.85
C LEU A 293 21.92 -38.99 -18.72
N TRP A 294 20.73 -38.87 -18.12
CA TRP A 294 19.48 -38.75 -18.87
C TRP A 294 19.34 -37.41 -19.60
N ILE A 295 20.07 -36.36 -19.18
CA ILE A 295 20.02 -35.02 -19.80
C ILE A 295 20.91 -34.91 -21.05
N LYS A 296 21.90 -35.82 -21.20
CA LYS A 296 22.87 -35.83 -22.31
C LYS A 296 22.26 -35.68 -23.71
N PRO A 297 21.14 -36.35 -24.05
CA PRO A 297 20.49 -36.21 -25.35
C PRO A 297 20.03 -34.78 -25.69
N PHE A 298 19.74 -33.94 -24.68
CA PHE A 298 19.31 -32.56 -24.88
C PHE A 298 20.50 -31.58 -24.98
N ILE A 299 21.65 -31.93 -24.36
CA ILE A 299 22.81 -31.04 -24.28
C ILE A 299 23.89 -31.30 -25.35
N GLN A 300 23.98 -32.52 -25.90
CA GLN A 300 24.96 -32.84 -26.94
C GLN A 300 24.59 -32.16 -28.27
N ARG A 301 25.47 -31.27 -28.77
CA ARG A 301 25.31 -30.63 -30.08
C ARG A 301 25.51 -31.66 -31.21
N PRO A 302 24.58 -31.80 -32.18
CA PRO A 302 24.83 -32.56 -33.39
C PRO A 302 26.02 -31.97 -34.16
N ARG A 303 26.95 -32.81 -34.62
CA ARG A 303 28.23 -32.37 -35.23
C ARG A 303 28.07 -31.71 -36.62
N ASP A 304 26.94 -31.88 -37.29
CA ASP A 304 26.78 -31.55 -38.72
C ASP A 304 26.01 -30.25 -39.03
N GLN A 305 25.65 -29.42 -38.03
CA GLN A 305 24.68 -28.32 -38.21
C GLN A 305 25.23 -26.88 -38.07
N GLN A 306 26.54 -26.63 -38.12
CA GLN A 306 27.08 -25.27 -37.92
C GLN A 306 26.55 -24.22 -38.94
N ALA A 307 26.29 -24.60 -40.19
CA ALA A 307 25.69 -23.69 -41.19
C ALA A 307 24.15 -23.55 -41.05
N GLN A 308 23.46 -24.58 -40.52
CA GLN A 308 22.03 -24.53 -40.20
C GLN A 308 21.75 -23.74 -38.90
N ASN A 309 22.72 -23.72 -37.97
CA ASN A 309 22.59 -23.04 -36.67
C ASN A 309 22.35 -21.54 -36.80
N ILE A 310 23.02 -20.83 -37.71
CA ILE A 310 22.81 -19.38 -37.89
C ILE A 310 21.37 -19.07 -38.33
N ARG A 311 20.81 -19.87 -39.26
CA ARG A 311 19.42 -19.74 -39.75
C ARG A 311 18.37 -20.12 -38.70
N ARG A 312 18.74 -20.97 -37.73
CA ARG A 312 17.87 -21.38 -36.63
C ARG A 312 17.97 -20.47 -35.40
N THR A 313 19.08 -19.74 -35.23
CA THR A 313 19.27 -18.84 -34.08
C THR A 313 18.84 -17.39 -34.32
N LEU A 314 18.75 -16.94 -35.57
CA LEU A 314 18.34 -15.57 -35.90
C LEU A 314 16.91 -15.54 -36.45
N ILE A 315 16.00 -14.87 -35.75
CA ILE A 315 14.67 -14.57 -36.26
C ILE A 315 14.79 -13.49 -37.33
N LEU A 316 14.50 -13.87 -38.58
CA LEU A 316 14.54 -12.96 -39.73
C LEU A 316 13.22 -12.21 -39.89
N PRO A 317 13.23 -10.91 -40.24
CA PRO A 317 12.01 -10.17 -40.59
C PRO A 317 11.29 -10.86 -41.75
N THR A 318 10.19 -11.55 -41.45
CA THR A 318 9.44 -12.36 -42.42
C THR A 318 7.95 -12.03 -42.32
N PRO A 319 7.30 -11.54 -43.39
CA PRO A 319 5.86 -11.37 -43.41
C PRO A 319 5.18 -12.74 -43.56
N LEU A 320 4.75 -13.32 -42.44
CA LEU A 320 4.12 -14.64 -42.38
C LEU A 320 2.60 -14.61 -42.38
N PHE A 321 2.02 -13.44 -42.11
CA PHE A 321 0.58 -13.22 -42.09
C PHE A 321 0.22 -12.26 -43.23
N GLU A 322 0.09 -10.97 -42.92
CA GLU A 322 -0.08 -9.93 -43.94
C GLU A 322 1.13 -9.87 -44.87
N CYS A 323 0.87 -9.72 -46.18
CA CYS A 323 1.89 -9.72 -47.24
C CYS A 323 2.58 -11.07 -47.52
N HIS A 324 2.16 -12.19 -46.91
CA HIS A 324 2.83 -13.48 -47.08
C HIS A 324 2.82 -13.99 -48.53
N GLU A 325 1.68 -13.89 -49.22
CA GLU A 325 1.56 -14.33 -50.62
C GLU A 325 2.41 -13.47 -51.58
N GLU A 326 2.45 -12.15 -51.35
CA GLU A 326 3.34 -11.26 -52.11
C GLU A 326 4.82 -11.58 -51.82
N PHE A 327 5.16 -11.92 -50.58
CA PHE A 327 6.52 -12.32 -50.22
C PHE A 327 6.93 -13.66 -50.85
N LYS A 328 6.02 -14.65 -50.90
CA LYS A 328 6.24 -15.90 -51.64
C LYS A 328 6.47 -15.63 -53.12
N ARG A 329 5.62 -14.80 -53.74
CA ARG A 329 5.74 -14.39 -55.14
C ARG A 329 7.06 -13.70 -55.44
N VAL A 330 7.46 -12.73 -54.60
CA VAL A 330 8.76 -12.05 -54.71
C VAL A 330 9.91 -13.05 -54.56
N SER A 331 9.84 -13.95 -53.58
CA SER A 331 10.89 -14.93 -53.34
C SER A 331 11.02 -15.92 -54.49
N GLN A 332 9.93 -16.33 -55.15
CA GLN A 332 9.99 -17.19 -56.32
C GLN A 332 10.74 -16.52 -57.47
N VAL A 333 10.43 -15.25 -57.75
CA VAL A 333 11.06 -14.50 -58.85
C VAL A 333 12.51 -14.15 -58.55
N LEU A 334 12.85 -13.76 -57.32
CA LEU A 334 14.22 -13.37 -56.96
C LEU A 334 15.17 -14.55 -56.75
N ASN A 335 14.66 -15.74 -56.46
CA ASN A 335 15.47 -16.96 -56.40
C ASN A 335 15.77 -17.57 -57.79
N GLU A 336 15.06 -17.14 -58.84
CA GLU A 336 15.23 -17.60 -60.23
C GLU A 336 15.80 -16.45 -61.10
N VAL A 337 17.14 -16.35 -61.15
CA VAL A 337 17.90 -15.20 -61.73
C VAL A 337 17.59 -14.92 -63.22
N ASP A 338 17.03 -15.87 -63.96
CA ASP A 338 16.77 -15.76 -65.41
C ASP A 338 15.50 -14.94 -65.76
N LYS A 339 14.73 -14.46 -64.76
CA LYS A 339 13.41 -13.81 -64.93
C LYS A 339 13.43 -12.28 -64.77
N ILE A 340 14.39 -11.59 -65.38
CA ILE A 340 14.53 -10.12 -65.28
C ILE A 340 13.25 -9.36 -65.70
N ASN A 341 12.51 -9.87 -66.69
CA ASN A 341 11.25 -9.25 -67.13
C ASN A 341 10.14 -9.35 -66.08
N GLU A 342 10.03 -10.48 -65.36
CA GLU A 342 9.07 -10.64 -64.26
C GLU A 342 9.46 -9.77 -63.06
N LEU A 343 10.77 -9.65 -62.80
CA LEU A 343 11.29 -8.76 -61.76
C LEU A 343 10.97 -7.28 -62.05
N ARG A 344 11.10 -6.83 -63.31
CA ARG A 344 10.67 -5.48 -63.71
C ARG A 344 9.18 -5.25 -63.50
N GLN A 345 8.35 -6.25 -63.77
CA GLN A 345 6.90 -6.16 -63.52
C GLN A 345 6.60 -6.01 -62.02
N ILE A 346 7.27 -6.79 -61.16
CA ILE A 346 7.14 -6.67 -59.70
C ILE A 346 7.56 -5.27 -59.23
N VAL A 347 8.71 -4.77 -59.68
CA VAL A 347 9.21 -3.42 -59.33
C VAL A 347 8.23 -2.34 -59.76
N HIS A 348 7.58 -2.47 -60.93
CA HIS A 348 6.59 -1.50 -61.37
C HIS A 348 5.33 -1.52 -60.48
N GLN A 349 4.86 -2.71 -60.10
CA GLN A 349 3.71 -2.89 -59.22
C GLN A 349 3.97 -2.40 -57.79
N CYS A 350 5.23 -2.41 -57.33
CA CYS A 350 5.61 -1.85 -56.03
C CYS A 350 5.26 -0.36 -55.91
N ASN A 351 5.18 0.39 -57.02
CA ASN A 351 4.83 1.81 -56.97
C ASN A 351 3.37 2.08 -56.54
N THR A 352 2.48 1.09 -56.68
CA THR A 352 1.03 1.24 -56.41
C THR A 352 0.52 0.30 -55.32
N SER A 353 1.33 -0.68 -54.90
CA SER A 353 0.97 -1.62 -53.83
C SER A 353 1.96 -1.51 -52.68
N GLN A 354 1.48 -1.04 -51.52
CA GLN A 354 2.27 -0.94 -50.30
C GLN A 354 2.71 -2.33 -49.80
N THR A 355 1.82 -3.32 -49.84
CA THR A 355 2.08 -4.68 -49.35
C THR A 355 3.17 -5.37 -50.18
N LEU A 356 3.12 -5.23 -51.51
CA LEU A 356 4.15 -5.74 -52.40
C LEU A 356 5.48 -4.98 -52.24
N ASN A 357 5.44 -3.65 -52.09
CA ASN A 357 6.64 -2.85 -51.83
C ASN A 357 7.35 -3.30 -50.54
N TYR A 358 6.59 -3.45 -49.45
CA TYR A 358 7.11 -3.94 -48.18
C TYR A 358 7.67 -5.37 -48.29
N ALA A 359 6.93 -6.30 -48.92
CA ALA A 359 7.40 -7.67 -49.13
C ALA A 359 8.70 -7.72 -49.95
N PHE A 360 8.81 -6.87 -50.97
CA PHE A 360 10.01 -6.72 -51.79
C PHE A 360 11.21 -6.27 -50.94
N LEU A 361 11.06 -5.21 -50.15
CA LEU A 361 12.13 -4.72 -49.27
C LEU A 361 12.51 -5.73 -48.18
N CYS A 362 11.54 -6.42 -47.58
CA CYS A 362 11.78 -7.46 -46.59
C CYS A 362 12.65 -8.59 -47.14
N TRP A 363 12.45 -8.99 -48.40
CA TRP A 363 13.28 -10.02 -49.02
C TRP A 363 14.76 -9.61 -49.07
N PHE A 364 15.05 -8.34 -49.41
CA PHE A 364 16.43 -7.83 -49.42
C PHE A 364 17.03 -7.74 -48.01
N ILE A 365 16.22 -7.46 -46.98
CA ILE A 365 16.66 -7.50 -45.58
C ILE A 365 17.01 -8.94 -45.15
N GLN A 366 16.29 -9.94 -45.64
CA GLN A 366 16.67 -11.34 -45.41
C GLN A 366 17.94 -11.71 -46.14
N TYR A 367 18.06 -11.32 -47.41
CA TYR A 367 19.25 -11.54 -48.22
C TYR A 367 20.50 -10.92 -47.57
N TYR A 368 20.36 -9.72 -47.02
CA TYR A 368 21.40 -9.01 -46.28
C TYR A 368 22.03 -9.82 -45.13
N CYS A 369 21.28 -10.71 -44.48
CA CYS A 369 21.78 -11.50 -43.36
C CYS A 369 22.88 -12.51 -43.74
N ARG A 370 23.15 -12.73 -45.04
CA ARG A 370 24.27 -13.56 -45.51
C ARG A 370 25.64 -13.06 -45.04
N PHE A 371 25.79 -11.76 -44.78
CA PHE A 371 27.04 -11.14 -44.34
C PHE A 371 27.43 -11.46 -42.88
N ILE A 372 26.56 -12.17 -42.16
CA ILE A 372 26.86 -12.71 -40.82
C ILE A 372 27.76 -13.95 -40.93
N GLN A 373 27.77 -14.63 -42.07
CA GLN A 373 28.62 -15.81 -42.27
C GLN A 373 30.08 -15.38 -42.52
N PRO A 374 31.07 -16.07 -41.91
CA PRO A 374 32.47 -15.79 -42.18
C PRO A 374 32.82 -16.09 -43.64
N ASN A 375 33.59 -15.20 -44.27
CA ASN A 375 34.05 -15.29 -45.68
C ASN A 375 32.94 -15.19 -46.76
N THR A 376 31.83 -14.50 -46.48
CA THR A 376 30.83 -14.21 -47.51
C THR A 376 31.24 -13.02 -48.38
N ASP A 377 31.57 -13.28 -49.65
CA ASP A 377 31.78 -12.23 -50.63
C ASP A 377 30.46 -11.62 -51.14
N VAL A 378 30.59 -10.38 -51.60
CA VAL A 378 29.52 -9.62 -52.25
C VAL A 378 29.16 -10.28 -53.59
N ASP A 379 27.86 -10.50 -53.82
CA ASP A 379 27.37 -11.05 -55.08
C ASP A 379 27.43 -9.99 -56.20
N GLY A 380 28.51 -10.02 -56.97
CA GLY A 380 28.75 -9.05 -58.05
C GLY A 380 27.66 -9.04 -59.12
N THR A 381 27.06 -10.19 -59.42
CA THR A 381 25.97 -10.31 -60.39
C THR A 381 24.70 -9.63 -59.88
N PHE A 382 24.37 -9.86 -58.61
CA PHE A 382 23.18 -9.27 -57.99
C PHE A 382 23.32 -7.76 -57.76
N ILE A 383 24.52 -7.29 -57.41
CA ILE A 383 24.80 -5.85 -57.35
C ILE A 383 24.69 -5.22 -58.73
N GLN A 384 25.23 -5.83 -59.77
CA GLN A 384 25.15 -5.29 -61.13
C GLN A 384 23.70 -5.12 -61.59
N LEU A 385 22.85 -6.11 -61.29
CA LEU A 385 21.41 -6.06 -61.57
C LEU A 385 20.72 -4.87 -60.88
N ILE A 386 20.96 -4.65 -59.59
CA ILE A 386 20.28 -3.63 -58.78
C ILE A 386 20.88 -2.23 -58.99
N GLN A 387 22.19 -2.12 -59.13
CA GLN A 387 22.90 -0.86 -59.25
C GLN A 387 22.84 -0.29 -60.67
N HIS A 388 22.78 -1.15 -61.70
CA HIS A 388 22.82 -0.73 -63.10
C HIS A 388 21.54 -1.11 -63.86
N ASP A 389 21.22 -2.41 -63.99
CA ASP A 389 20.21 -2.91 -64.94
C ASP A 389 18.75 -2.56 -64.59
N LEU A 390 18.47 -2.38 -63.29
CA LEU A 390 17.15 -1.99 -62.75
C LEU A 390 17.12 -0.59 -62.12
N SER A 391 18.23 0.14 -62.19
CA SER A 391 18.41 1.42 -61.49
C SER A 391 17.28 2.42 -61.76
N HIS A 392 16.91 2.61 -63.02
CA HIS A 392 15.84 3.53 -63.43
C HIS A 392 14.47 3.12 -62.86
N ASP A 393 14.12 1.83 -62.95
CA ASP A 393 12.83 1.32 -62.48
C ASP A 393 12.75 1.37 -60.94
N LEU A 394 13.85 1.04 -60.25
CA LEU A 394 13.94 1.11 -58.79
C LEU A 394 13.88 2.55 -58.27
N ILE A 395 14.55 3.51 -58.90
CA ILE A 395 14.46 4.93 -58.52
C ILE A 395 13.04 5.45 -58.71
N ARG A 396 12.36 5.06 -59.80
CA ARG A 396 10.97 5.43 -60.03
C ARG A 396 10.06 4.91 -58.92
N SER A 397 10.14 3.62 -58.60
CA SER A 397 9.27 2.98 -57.61
C SER A 397 9.63 3.35 -56.16
N PHE A 398 10.91 3.41 -55.79
CA PHE A 398 11.37 3.54 -54.41
C PHE A 398 12.09 4.86 -54.08
N THR A 399 12.25 5.78 -55.04
CA THR A 399 13.09 7.01 -54.96
C THR A 399 14.59 6.72 -54.88
N PRO A 400 15.47 7.73 -55.03
CA PRO A 400 16.91 7.55 -54.79
C PRO A 400 17.24 7.03 -53.38
N LEU A 401 16.38 7.31 -52.38
CA LEU A 401 16.55 6.79 -51.02
C LEU A 401 16.41 5.26 -51.00
N GLY A 402 15.29 4.74 -51.51
CA GLY A 402 15.03 3.30 -51.51
C GLY A 402 15.97 2.52 -52.43
N HIS A 403 16.40 3.11 -53.55
CA HIS A 403 17.46 2.53 -54.39
C HIS A 403 18.78 2.41 -53.63
N LYS A 404 19.24 3.48 -52.95
CA LYS A 404 20.44 3.43 -52.11
C LYS A 404 20.31 2.43 -50.97
N PHE A 405 19.12 2.31 -50.37
CA PHE A 405 18.84 1.33 -49.33
C PHE A 405 19.02 -0.11 -49.84
N LEU A 406 18.44 -0.44 -51.00
CA LEU A 406 18.61 -1.74 -51.66
C LEU A 406 20.07 -2.05 -52.01
N VAL A 407 20.78 -1.08 -52.60
CA VAL A 407 22.22 -1.23 -52.91
C VAL A 407 23.03 -1.48 -51.63
N SER A 408 22.71 -0.76 -50.54
CA SER A 408 23.39 -0.93 -49.26
C SER A 408 23.14 -2.31 -48.63
N LEU A 409 21.90 -2.82 -48.73
CA LEU A 409 21.56 -4.20 -48.32
C LEU A 409 22.31 -5.25 -49.16
N CYS A 410 22.58 -4.99 -50.43
CA CYS A 410 23.35 -5.91 -51.28
C CYS A 410 24.86 -5.84 -51.04
N SER A 411 25.39 -4.75 -50.46
CA SER A 411 26.83 -4.45 -50.33
C SER A 411 27.34 -4.39 -48.90
N ASN A 412 26.53 -4.83 -47.93
CA ASN A 412 26.80 -4.82 -46.49
C ASN A 412 26.90 -3.44 -45.80
N PHE A 413 26.43 -2.36 -46.43
CA PHE A 413 26.69 -0.97 -45.99
C PHE A 413 28.19 -0.63 -45.84
N SER A 414 28.51 0.64 -45.67
CA SER A 414 29.89 1.05 -45.37
C SER A 414 30.29 0.65 -43.94
N ASN A 415 31.59 0.38 -43.72
CA ASN A 415 32.11 -0.04 -42.41
C ASN A 415 31.80 0.92 -41.24
N ASN A 416 31.55 2.20 -41.53
CA ASN A 416 31.21 3.21 -40.51
C ASN A 416 29.69 3.31 -40.25
N SER A 417 28.87 2.56 -40.98
CA SER A 417 27.42 2.53 -40.82
C SER A 417 27.01 1.71 -39.61
N TYR A 418 26.04 2.20 -38.83
CA TYR A 418 25.40 1.41 -37.77
C TYR A 418 24.90 0.06 -38.27
N PHE A 419 24.46 -0.01 -39.54
CA PHE A 419 23.86 -1.23 -40.08
C PHE A 419 24.88 -2.31 -40.42
N HIS A 420 26.14 -1.99 -40.72
CA HIS A 420 27.14 -2.93 -41.22
C HIS A 420 27.27 -4.18 -40.34
N LEU A 421 27.17 -5.37 -40.95
CA LEU A 421 27.24 -6.64 -40.22
C LEU A 421 28.66 -7.21 -40.20
N HIS A 422 29.08 -7.68 -39.03
CA HIS A 422 30.32 -8.42 -38.82
C HIS A 422 30.02 -9.85 -38.35
N PRO A 423 30.82 -10.86 -38.75
CA PRO A 423 30.63 -12.24 -38.30
C PRO A 423 30.68 -12.44 -36.78
N ASP A 424 31.46 -11.62 -36.08
CA ASP A 424 31.66 -11.72 -34.63
C ASP A 424 30.62 -10.92 -33.80
N MET A 425 29.58 -10.40 -34.45
CA MET A 425 28.57 -9.57 -33.80
C MET A 425 27.61 -10.41 -32.94
N ALA A 426 27.30 -9.93 -31.74
CA ALA A 426 26.33 -10.57 -30.85
C ALA A 426 24.91 -10.58 -31.47
N GLN A 427 24.15 -11.65 -31.21
CA GLN A 427 22.81 -11.85 -31.81
C GLN A 427 21.83 -10.71 -31.51
N ASN A 428 21.76 -10.25 -30.26
CA ASN A 428 20.88 -9.14 -29.84
C ASN A 428 21.20 -7.85 -30.64
N GLU A 429 22.48 -7.62 -30.92
CA GLU A 429 22.93 -6.50 -31.71
C GLU A 429 22.51 -6.59 -33.18
N ILE A 430 22.53 -7.79 -33.75
CA ILE A 430 22.02 -8.07 -35.10
C ILE A 430 20.50 -7.84 -35.14
N HIS A 431 19.75 -8.36 -34.17
CA HIS A 431 18.30 -8.21 -34.10
C HIS A 431 17.87 -6.74 -34.01
N LYS A 432 18.54 -5.91 -33.21
CA LYS A 432 18.27 -4.46 -33.14
C LYS A 432 18.43 -3.78 -34.49
N ARG A 433 19.46 -4.14 -35.25
CA ARG A 433 19.70 -3.62 -36.60
C ARG A 433 18.61 -4.08 -37.58
N LEU A 434 18.23 -5.36 -37.53
CA LEU A 434 17.16 -5.91 -38.38
C LEU A 434 15.80 -5.27 -38.09
N ILE A 435 15.47 -5.01 -36.82
CA ILE A 435 14.25 -4.27 -36.45
C ILE A 435 14.27 -2.86 -37.05
N ALA A 436 15.39 -2.14 -36.89
CA ALA A 436 15.53 -0.79 -37.45
C ALA A 436 15.42 -0.80 -38.98
N LEU A 437 16.04 -1.76 -39.67
CA LEU A 437 15.90 -1.93 -41.12
C LEU A 437 14.45 -2.23 -41.53
N ASN A 438 13.74 -3.04 -40.74
CA ASN A 438 12.35 -3.37 -41.00
C ASN A 438 11.43 -2.14 -40.85
N ILE A 439 11.65 -1.31 -39.83
CA ILE A 439 10.95 -0.02 -39.65
C ILE A 439 11.20 0.89 -40.85
N VAL A 440 12.45 0.98 -41.32
CA VAL A 440 12.80 1.75 -42.52
C VAL A 440 12.07 1.21 -43.75
N ALA A 441 11.99 -0.11 -43.92
CA ALA A 441 11.24 -0.72 -45.02
C ALA A 441 9.75 -0.40 -44.98
N VAL A 442 9.12 -0.42 -43.80
CA VAL A 442 7.72 0.01 -43.62
C VAL A 442 7.55 1.47 -44.04
N PHE A 443 8.42 2.37 -43.58
CA PHE A 443 8.33 3.78 -43.94
C PHE A 443 8.54 4.05 -45.43
N ILE A 444 9.46 3.33 -46.08
CA ILE A 444 9.63 3.41 -47.54
C ILE A 444 8.37 2.90 -48.26
N SER A 445 7.74 1.84 -47.74
CA SER A 445 6.54 1.25 -48.38
C SER A 445 5.34 2.20 -48.41
N PHE A 446 5.21 3.12 -47.45
CA PHE A 446 4.11 4.10 -47.41
C PHE A 446 4.07 5.04 -48.62
N LYS A 447 5.16 5.15 -49.39
CA LYS A 447 5.15 5.89 -50.65
C LYS A 447 4.09 5.38 -51.64
N SER A 448 3.83 4.07 -51.64
CA SER A 448 2.92 3.41 -52.57
C SER A 448 1.44 3.71 -52.28
N LEU A 449 1.15 4.36 -51.14
CA LEU A 449 -0.20 4.78 -50.82
C LEU A 449 -0.65 5.97 -51.69
N PRO A 450 -1.96 6.08 -51.97
CA PRO A 450 -2.51 7.17 -52.76
C PRO A 450 -2.32 8.53 -52.06
N GLU A 451 -2.35 8.54 -50.73
CA GLU A 451 -2.18 9.72 -49.87
C GLU A 451 -0.99 9.55 -48.93
N ILE A 452 -0.28 10.64 -48.63
CA ILE A 452 0.84 10.60 -47.69
C ILE A 452 0.31 10.46 -46.27
N THR A 453 0.73 9.41 -45.57
CA THR A 453 0.38 9.20 -44.16
C THR A 453 1.32 10.00 -43.26
N CYS A 454 0.94 10.22 -41.99
CA CYS A 454 1.80 10.91 -41.03
C CYS A 454 3.17 10.21 -40.88
N LEU A 455 3.18 8.87 -40.83
CA LEU A 455 4.42 8.08 -40.78
C LEU A 455 5.19 8.11 -42.11
N GLY A 456 4.50 8.10 -43.26
CA GLY A 456 5.14 8.28 -44.57
C GLY A 456 5.81 9.65 -44.71
N ASN A 457 5.26 10.67 -44.06
CA ASN A 457 5.80 12.02 -44.06
C ASN A 457 7.12 12.13 -43.27
N ILE A 458 7.55 11.09 -42.53
CA ILE A 458 8.87 11.07 -41.89
C ILE A 458 9.98 10.98 -42.94
N LEU A 459 9.79 10.13 -43.96
CA LEU A 459 10.79 9.91 -45.01
C LEU A 459 10.55 10.71 -46.29
N PHE A 460 9.30 11.08 -46.56
CA PHE A 460 8.91 11.77 -47.79
C PHE A 460 8.21 13.08 -47.45
N ASN A 461 8.22 14.03 -48.37
CA ASN A 461 7.42 15.25 -48.26
C ASN A 461 5.97 15.02 -48.75
N ASN A 462 5.12 16.04 -48.67
CA ASN A 462 3.73 15.99 -49.15
C ASN A 462 3.57 15.64 -50.65
N GLN A 463 4.65 15.74 -51.44
CA GLN A 463 4.69 15.37 -52.85
C GLN A 463 5.23 13.94 -53.09
N ARG A 464 5.44 13.16 -52.02
CA ARG A 464 6.02 11.80 -52.03
C ARG A 464 7.46 11.76 -52.56
N GLN A 465 8.21 12.84 -52.37
CA GLN A 465 9.61 12.98 -52.76
C GLN A 465 10.52 13.07 -51.54
N MET A 466 11.79 12.73 -51.74
CA MET A 466 12.83 12.88 -50.72
C MET A 466 13.01 14.38 -50.38
N PRO A 467 13.00 14.77 -49.11
CA PRO A 467 13.32 16.14 -48.70
C PRO A 467 14.77 16.51 -49.08
N ASN A 468 14.99 17.79 -49.37
CA ASN A 468 16.35 18.30 -49.67
C ASN A 468 17.27 18.26 -48.44
N SER A 469 16.71 18.42 -47.23
CA SER A 469 17.41 18.27 -45.96
C SER A 469 16.51 17.57 -44.95
N TYR A 470 16.90 16.36 -44.53
CA TYR A 470 16.18 15.61 -43.51
C TYR A 470 16.21 16.29 -42.14
N VAL A 471 17.28 17.00 -41.81
CA VAL A 471 17.38 17.75 -40.54
C VAL A 471 16.32 18.85 -40.48
N GLN A 472 16.16 19.62 -41.56
CA GLN A 472 15.14 20.66 -41.64
C GLN A 472 13.74 20.04 -41.70
N HIS A 473 13.56 19.00 -42.51
CA HIS A 473 12.28 18.29 -42.63
C HIS A 473 11.80 17.72 -41.30
N LEU A 474 12.65 17.00 -40.57
CA LEU A 474 12.33 16.47 -39.24
C LEU A 474 12.08 17.59 -38.22
N SER A 475 12.81 18.71 -38.29
CA SER A 475 12.56 19.87 -37.42
C SER A 475 11.19 20.53 -37.66
N THR A 476 10.59 20.30 -38.83
CA THR A 476 9.23 20.78 -39.16
C THR A 476 8.14 19.78 -38.82
N LEU A 477 8.49 18.55 -38.43
CA LEU A 477 7.54 17.51 -38.03
C LEU A 477 7.39 17.47 -36.51
N CYS A 478 6.16 17.41 -36.03
CA CYS A 478 5.89 17.14 -34.63
C CYS A 478 5.83 15.62 -34.43
N LEU A 479 6.88 15.04 -33.86
CA LEU A 479 6.99 13.61 -33.64
C LEU A 479 6.46 13.22 -32.24
N PRO A 480 5.67 12.14 -32.12
CA PRO A 480 5.21 11.62 -30.83
C PRO A 480 6.40 11.32 -29.89
N GLY A 481 6.27 11.68 -28.60
CA GLY A 481 7.23 11.30 -27.56
C GLY A 481 8.61 12.02 -27.54
N MET A 482 8.87 13.01 -28.39
CA MET A 482 10.08 13.85 -28.29
C MET A 482 9.77 15.22 -27.65
N ALA A 483 10.14 15.39 -26.38
CA ALA A 483 10.18 16.70 -25.72
C ALA A 483 11.60 17.28 -25.77
N VAL A 484 11.76 18.53 -26.21
CA VAL A 484 12.99 19.31 -25.97
C VAL A 484 12.66 20.33 -24.87
N SER A 485 13.20 20.15 -23.65
CA SER A 485 12.99 21.07 -22.52
C SER A 485 14.16 22.04 -22.33
N ASP A 486 13.90 23.35 -22.23
CA ASP A 486 14.90 24.40 -21.93
C ASP A 486 15.03 24.65 -20.41
N PRO A 487 16.22 24.43 -19.79
CA PRO A 487 16.43 24.54 -18.34
C PRO A 487 16.26 25.95 -17.75
N VAL A 488 16.32 27.01 -18.57
CA VAL A 488 16.10 28.39 -18.10
C VAL A 488 14.61 28.61 -17.80
N ILE A 489 13.73 27.92 -18.52
CA ILE A 489 12.29 28.20 -18.48
C ILE A 489 11.61 27.45 -17.35
N THR A 490 12.02 26.21 -17.10
CA THR A 490 11.61 25.46 -15.90
C THR A 490 11.88 26.29 -14.63
N GLN A 491 13.05 26.93 -14.57
CA GLN A 491 13.45 27.72 -13.40
C GLN A 491 12.64 29.03 -13.25
N ILE A 492 12.34 29.69 -14.36
CA ILE A 492 11.50 30.90 -14.41
C ILE A 492 10.05 30.60 -13.98
N MET A 493 9.49 29.45 -14.38
CA MET A 493 8.17 28.99 -13.93
C MET A 493 8.09 28.71 -12.42
N ASP A 494 9.15 28.13 -11.84
CA ASP A 494 9.24 27.84 -10.42
C ASP A 494 9.23 29.13 -9.58
N VAL A 495 10.00 30.14 -9.99
CA VAL A 495 10.01 31.43 -9.31
C VAL A 495 8.63 32.10 -9.40
N ARG A 496 7.96 32.03 -10.56
CA ARG A 496 6.60 32.56 -10.74
C ARG A 496 5.62 31.93 -9.74
N THR A 497 5.57 30.60 -9.73
CA THR A 497 4.63 29.82 -8.91
C THR A 497 4.88 30.05 -7.43
N GLN A 498 6.15 30.06 -7.01
CA GLN A 498 6.54 30.26 -5.62
C GLN A 498 6.18 31.66 -5.08
N VAL A 499 6.37 32.71 -5.89
CA VAL A 499 6.03 34.06 -5.45
C VAL A 499 4.51 34.27 -5.49
N GLN A 500 3.79 33.67 -6.45
CA GLN A 500 2.34 33.81 -6.57
C GLN A 500 1.60 33.09 -5.44
N ASP A 501 2.03 31.89 -5.06
CA ASP A 501 1.48 31.16 -3.91
C ASP A 501 1.67 31.95 -2.60
N ARG A 502 2.83 32.60 -2.43
CA ARG A 502 3.10 33.44 -1.26
C ARG A 502 2.27 34.73 -1.21
N LEU A 503 1.97 35.33 -2.36
CA LEU A 503 1.02 36.45 -2.47
C LEU A 503 -0.39 36.02 -2.08
N ASN A 504 -0.87 34.89 -2.61
CA ASN A 504 -2.21 34.38 -2.33
C ASN A 504 -2.42 34.01 -0.86
N ARG A 505 -1.34 33.62 -0.15
CA ARG A 505 -1.35 33.33 1.30
C ARG A 505 -1.14 34.56 2.19
N GLY A 506 -1.01 35.77 1.61
CA GLY A 506 -0.78 37.00 2.36
C GLY A 506 0.57 37.08 3.09
N MET A 507 1.54 36.21 2.76
CA MET A 507 2.85 36.15 3.43
C MET A 507 3.86 37.18 2.91
N ILE A 508 3.53 37.81 1.78
CA ILE A 508 4.29 38.89 1.17
C ILE A 508 3.29 39.96 0.74
N TYR A 509 3.50 41.23 1.12
CA TYR A 509 2.64 42.34 0.69
C TYR A 509 3.06 42.82 -0.70
N ASP A 510 2.09 43.12 -1.58
CA ASP A 510 2.34 43.57 -2.96
C ASP A 510 3.29 44.77 -3.06
N GLY A 511 3.31 45.63 -2.03
CA GLY A 511 4.15 46.83 -1.99
C GLY A 511 5.56 46.67 -1.38
N GLY A 512 6.00 45.47 -1.00
CA GLY A 512 7.15 45.33 -0.08
C GLY A 512 8.19 44.23 -0.30
N LYS A 513 8.12 43.38 -1.34
CA LYS A 513 9.14 42.35 -1.64
C LYS A 513 9.49 42.31 -3.14
N PHE A 514 10.65 41.78 -3.50
CA PHE A 514 11.27 41.95 -4.83
C PHE A 514 11.66 40.60 -5.46
N ILE A 515 11.58 40.50 -6.80
CA ILE A 515 12.16 39.43 -7.62
C ILE A 515 13.47 39.95 -8.22
N PHE A 516 14.46 39.09 -8.39
CA PHE A 516 15.78 39.48 -8.85
C PHE A 516 16.15 38.77 -10.15
N GLN A 517 16.90 39.46 -11.00
CA GLN A 517 17.53 38.87 -12.17
C GLN A 517 19.05 39.00 -12.05
N CYS A 518 19.76 37.97 -12.50
CA CYS A 518 21.22 37.92 -12.43
C CYS A 518 21.85 39.16 -13.08
N SER A 519 21.56 39.45 -14.34
CA SER A 519 22.01 40.68 -15.01
C SER A 519 21.20 40.89 -16.28
N ARG A 520 21.34 42.06 -16.94
CA ARG A 520 20.63 42.30 -18.22
C ARG A 520 20.98 41.27 -19.31
N GLU A 521 22.20 40.76 -19.27
CA GLU A 521 22.74 39.78 -20.24
C GLU A 521 22.59 38.32 -19.80
N CYS A 522 22.04 38.05 -18.61
CA CYS A 522 21.85 36.69 -18.10
C CYS A 522 20.40 36.49 -17.64
N PRO A 523 19.63 35.60 -18.27
CA PRO A 523 18.19 35.50 -18.04
C PRO A 523 17.81 34.74 -16.76
N TRP A 524 18.78 34.35 -15.94
CA TRP A 524 18.52 33.65 -14.69
C TRP A 524 17.80 34.57 -13.69
N ILE A 525 16.57 34.22 -13.34
CA ILE A 525 15.71 34.98 -12.41
C ILE A 525 15.68 34.24 -11.07
N PHE A 526 15.53 34.89 -9.93
CA PHE A 526 15.45 34.23 -8.63
C PHE A 526 14.77 35.12 -7.58
N TYR A 527 14.36 34.51 -6.46
CA TYR A 527 13.65 35.18 -5.38
C TYR A 527 14.24 34.79 -4.03
N PHE A 528 14.53 35.77 -3.15
CA PHE A 528 15.01 35.52 -1.80
C PHE A 528 13.83 35.32 -0.84
N GLN A 529 13.82 34.20 -0.13
CA GLN A 529 12.71 33.84 0.75
C GLN A 529 12.79 34.53 2.12
N ASP A 530 14.01 34.83 2.60
CA ASP A 530 14.31 35.44 3.91
C ASP A 530 15.43 36.50 3.80
N CYS A 531 16.08 36.86 4.92
CA CYS A 531 16.92 38.06 5.10
C CYS A 531 18.15 38.27 4.18
N GLY A 532 18.34 37.41 3.18
CA GLY A 532 19.24 37.63 2.06
C GLY A 532 20.72 37.49 2.38
N ILE A 533 21.10 37.07 3.59
CA ILE A 533 22.51 36.91 3.97
C ILE A 533 23.09 35.69 3.21
N PRO A 534 24.26 35.82 2.56
CA PRO A 534 24.80 34.76 1.71
C PRO A 534 25.44 33.68 2.59
N ASN A 535 25.16 32.41 2.28
CA ASN A 535 26.09 31.32 2.56
C ASN A 535 26.72 30.88 1.22
N ASP A 536 27.93 30.34 1.28
CA ASP A 536 28.94 30.19 0.20
C ASP A 536 28.57 29.40 -1.08
N ARG A 537 27.29 29.33 -1.48
CA ARG A 537 26.79 28.57 -2.65
C ARG A 537 26.13 29.39 -3.74
N ASN A 538 26.03 30.71 -3.62
CA ASN A 538 25.19 31.49 -4.52
C ASN A 538 25.96 32.02 -5.73
N LEU A 539 26.29 31.14 -6.69
CA LEU A 539 26.70 31.53 -8.04
C LEU A 539 25.53 31.32 -9.01
N CYS A 540 25.35 32.22 -9.98
CA CYS A 540 24.38 32.04 -11.05
C CYS A 540 24.71 30.77 -11.84
N THR A 541 23.74 29.89 -12.07
CA THR A 541 23.96 28.60 -12.76
C THR A 541 24.36 28.78 -14.22
N LEU A 542 23.91 29.86 -14.87
CA LEU A 542 24.20 30.15 -16.27
C LEU A 542 25.55 30.85 -16.45
N CYS A 543 25.78 31.98 -15.77
CA CYS A 543 26.99 32.79 -15.97
C CYS A 543 28.06 32.62 -14.89
N LYS A 544 27.82 31.78 -13.88
CA LYS A 544 28.72 31.44 -12.76
C LYS A 544 29.20 32.64 -11.91
N LYS A 545 28.59 33.82 -12.04
CA LYS A 545 28.89 35.01 -11.23
C LYS A 545 28.12 35.00 -9.90
N PRO A 546 28.66 35.59 -8.80
CA PRO A 546 28.04 35.53 -7.48
C PRO A 546 26.70 36.29 -7.43
N ILE A 547 25.66 35.70 -6.86
CA ILE A 547 24.32 36.28 -6.68
C ILE A 547 23.99 36.31 -5.18
N GLY A 548 23.25 37.31 -4.70
CA GLY A 548 23.02 37.46 -3.25
C GLY A 548 22.87 38.89 -2.74
N ALA A 549 22.68 39.03 -1.43
CA ALA A 549 22.65 40.31 -0.72
C ALA A 549 23.68 40.32 0.43
N GLU A 550 24.25 41.48 0.74
CA GLU A 550 25.21 41.67 1.85
C GLU A 550 24.47 41.84 3.19
N ARG A 551 23.28 42.43 3.15
CA ARG A 551 22.36 42.63 4.28
C ARG A 551 20.94 42.77 3.76
N TYR A 552 19.94 42.74 4.64
CA TYR A 552 18.52 42.83 4.26
C TYR A 552 18.30 43.97 3.26
N ASN A 553 17.81 43.64 2.05
CA ASN A 553 17.55 44.56 0.95
C ASN A 553 18.74 45.26 0.25
N VAL A 554 20.00 44.92 0.56
CA VAL A 554 21.20 45.48 -0.08
C VAL A 554 21.96 44.38 -0.83
N LEU A 555 21.91 44.41 -2.16
CA LEU A 555 22.55 43.42 -3.03
C LEU A 555 24.09 43.51 -2.97
N ILE A 556 24.78 42.38 -3.18
CA ILE A 556 26.25 42.38 -3.34
C ILE A 556 26.66 43.28 -4.51
N GLN A 557 27.69 44.10 -4.32
CA GLN A 557 28.21 44.96 -5.39
C GLN A 557 29.07 44.16 -6.37
N ARG A 558 28.66 44.12 -7.66
CA ARG A 558 29.38 43.41 -8.73
C ARG A 558 29.06 43.98 -10.12
N ASP A 559 29.86 43.62 -11.13
CA ASP A 559 29.68 44.02 -12.54
C ASP A 559 29.50 42.81 -13.50
N PRO A 560 28.41 42.74 -14.29
CA PRO A 560 27.25 43.62 -14.31
C PRO A 560 26.38 43.44 -13.05
N PRO A 561 25.69 44.52 -12.62
CA PRO A 561 24.92 44.50 -11.38
C PRO A 561 23.71 43.57 -11.48
N GLN A 562 23.35 43.00 -10.33
CA GLN A 562 22.07 42.29 -10.17
C GLN A 562 20.91 43.28 -10.30
N ILE A 563 19.83 42.86 -10.95
CA ILE A 563 18.65 43.69 -11.16
C ILE A 563 17.61 43.33 -10.11
N LYS A 564 17.19 44.33 -9.35
CA LYS A 564 16.10 44.23 -8.37
C LYS A 564 14.81 44.74 -9.00
N MET A 565 13.77 43.91 -9.02
CA MET A 565 12.47 44.22 -9.62
C MET A 565 11.36 44.08 -8.57
N SER A 566 10.33 44.92 -8.64
CA SER A 566 9.12 44.66 -7.85
C SER A 566 8.49 43.32 -8.27
N ILE A 567 7.67 42.69 -7.43
CA ILE A 567 7.03 41.40 -7.79
C ILE A 567 6.18 41.53 -9.07
N ALA A 568 5.42 42.62 -9.21
CA ALA A 568 4.62 42.87 -10.40
C ALA A 568 5.48 43.00 -11.67
N GLU A 569 6.62 43.69 -11.58
CA GLU A 569 7.57 43.79 -12.70
C GLU A 569 8.27 42.44 -12.98
N GLY A 570 8.64 41.71 -11.93
CA GLY A 570 9.25 40.39 -12.05
C GLY A 570 8.33 39.38 -12.71
N PHE A 571 7.04 39.34 -12.34
CA PHE A 571 6.05 38.53 -13.06
C PHE A 571 5.86 39.00 -14.49
N LYS A 572 5.83 40.31 -14.75
CA LYS A 572 5.74 40.80 -16.13
C LYS A 572 6.94 40.36 -16.98
N VAL A 573 8.15 40.36 -16.42
CA VAL A 573 9.36 39.89 -17.11
C VAL A 573 9.37 38.37 -17.26
N ILE A 574 8.97 37.62 -16.23
CA ILE A 574 8.81 36.17 -16.30
C ILE A 574 7.78 35.79 -17.35
N ASP A 575 6.63 36.47 -17.37
CA ASP A 575 5.55 36.23 -18.33
C ASP A 575 6.00 36.61 -19.73
N GLN A 576 6.75 37.69 -19.88
CA GLN A 576 7.40 38.02 -21.15
C GLN A 576 8.39 36.93 -21.58
N TYR A 577 9.16 36.32 -20.67
CA TYR A 577 10.13 35.27 -20.96
C TYR A 577 9.49 33.91 -21.29
N ILE A 578 8.41 33.58 -20.58
CA ILE A 578 7.59 32.40 -20.80
C ILE A 578 6.82 32.53 -22.12
N ASN A 579 6.19 33.69 -22.36
CA ASN A 579 5.42 33.95 -23.57
C ASN A 579 6.32 34.20 -24.79
N SER A 580 7.58 34.60 -24.60
CA SER A 580 8.54 34.68 -25.70
C SER A 580 9.12 33.31 -26.08
N ASN A 581 8.99 32.28 -25.22
CA ASN A 581 9.63 30.97 -25.42
C ASN A 581 8.69 29.72 -25.42
N ASP A 582 7.38 29.78 -25.12
CA ASP A 582 6.37 28.68 -25.29
C ASP A 582 6.54 27.36 -24.47
N PHE A 583 6.30 27.33 -23.13
CA PHE A 583 6.57 26.09 -22.32
C PHE A 583 5.63 25.69 -21.12
N THR A 584 4.52 26.38 -20.79
CA THR A 584 3.86 26.21 -19.45
C THR A 584 2.71 25.20 -19.32
N THR A 585 2.85 23.93 -19.67
CA THR A 585 1.87 22.91 -19.27
C THR A 585 2.58 21.52 -19.22
N HIS A 586 2.16 20.59 -18.35
CA HIS A 586 2.58 19.17 -18.27
C HIS A 586 2.73 18.40 -19.60
N GLY A 587 3.92 18.38 -20.22
CA GLY A 587 4.02 17.87 -21.59
C GLY A 587 3.10 18.67 -22.51
N LEU A 588 3.11 19.98 -22.43
CA LEU A 588 2.02 20.77 -23.00
C LEU A 588 2.62 22.19 -23.13
N VAL A 589 2.59 22.92 -24.21
CA VAL A 589 1.63 22.97 -25.29
C VAL A 589 2.44 22.73 -26.56
N ASN A 590 2.41 21.52 -27.13
CA ASN A 590 2.30 21.50 -28.58
C ASN A 590 0.83 21.32 -28.91
N THR A 591 0.20 22.47 -29.09
CA THR A 591 -1.17 22.79 -29.48
C THR A 591 -1.58 22.25 -30.83
N ASN A 592 -0.78 21.39 -31.47
CA ASN A 592 -1.31 20.71 -32.62
C ASN A 592 -2.28 19.65 -32.08
N GLN A 593 -3.58 19.98 -32.07
CA GLN A 593 -4.66 18.98 -31.90
C GLN A 593 -4.35 17.72 -32.70
N ASN A 594 -3.72 17.87 -33.87
CA ASN A 594 -3.25 16.78 -34.73
C ASN A 594 -2.23 15.84 -34.08
N VAL A 595 -1.33 16.29 -33.20
CA VAL A 595 -0.32 15.44 -32.53
C VAL A 595 -0.97 14.68 -31.38
N VAL A 596 -1.78 15.34 -30.56
CA VAL A 596 -2.55 14.68 -29.49
C VAL A 596 -3.56 13.70 -30.09
N GLN A 597 -4.23 14.06 -31.19
CA GLN A 597 -5.10 13.16 -31.93
C GLN A 597 -4.32 12.01 -32.55
N LEU A 598 -3.10 12.24 -33.07
CA LEU A 598 -2.26 11.18 -33.61
C LEU A 598 -1.81 10.21 -32.51
N GLU A 599 -1.36 10.71 -31.36
CA GLU A 599 -1.01 9.88 -30.20
C GLU A 599 -2.22 9.07 -29.73
N GLN A 600 -3.38 9.71 -29.57
CA GLN A 600 -4.64 9.02 -29.25
C GLN A 600 -5.02 7.99 -30.31
N MET A 601 -4.81 8.27 -31.59
CA MET A 601 -5.08 7.32 -32.68
C MET A 601 -4.09 6.16 -32.68
N ILE A 602 -2.81 6.39 -32.42
CA ILE A 602 -1.79 5.33 -32.28
C ILE A 602 -2.15 4.45 -31.08
N GLU A 603 -2.46 5.05 -29.93
CA GLU A 603 -2.90 4.34 -28.75
C GLU A 603 -4.16 3.52 -29.02
N GLN A 604 -5.24 4.15 -29.52
CA GLN A 604 -6.53 3.49 -29.70
C GLN A 604 -6.57 2.47 -30.83
N LYS A 605 -5.86 2.71 -31.95
CA LYS A 605 -5.95 1.86 -33.15
C LYS A 605 -4.79 0.88 -33.32
N ILE A 606 -3.63 1.13 -32.69
CA ILE A 606 -2.42 0.30 -32.88
C ILE A 606 -2.02 -0.36 -31.55
N ILE A 607 -2.00 0.37 -30.44
CA ILE A 607 -1.53 -0.19 -29.17
C ILE A 607 -2.65 -0.96 -28.46
N PHE A 608 -3.76 -0.31 -28.13
CA PHE A 608 -4.86 -0.89 -27.33
C PHE A 608 -5.61 -2.01 -28.05
N VAL A 609 -5.62 -2.03 -29.38
CA VAL A 609 -6.22 -3.15 -30.14
C VAL A 609 -5.45 -4.45 -29.91
N HIS A 610 -4.13 -4.35 -29.79
CA HIS A 610 -3.24 -5.50 -29.72
C HIS A 610 -2.73 -5.80 -28.30
N ILE A 611 -2.88 -4.88 -27.33
CA ILE A 611 -2.29 -5.03 -25.98
C ILE A 611 -2.75 -6.31 -25.28
N ASP A 612 -4.01 -6.71 -25.47
CA ASP A 612 -4.60 -7.92 -24.88
C ASP A 612 -4.26 -9.20 -25.67
N SER A 613 -3.91 -9.09 -26.95
CA SER A 613 -3.65 -10.21 -27.87
C SER A 613 -2.17 -10.41 -28.21
N ILE A 614 -1.29 -9.47 -27.85
CA ILE A 614 0.11 -9.45 -28.31
C ILE A 614 0.87 -10.72 -27.99
N THR A 615 0.64 -11.32 -26.82
CA THR A 615 1.30 -12.58 -26.43
C THR A 615 0.85 -13.74 -27.32
N ASN A 616 -0.45 -13.79 -27.66
CA ASN A 616 -0.99 -14.78 -28.61
C ASN A 616 -0.43 -14.54 -30.02
N GLU A 617 -0.40 -13.29 -30.48
CA GLU A 617 0.15 -12.93 -31.79
C GLU A 617 1.63 -13.28 -31.91
N ILE A 618 2.42 -13.05 -30.86
CA ILE A 618 3.83 -13.47 -30.80
C ILE A 618 3.94 -15.00 -30.86
N ALA A 619 3.12 -15.74 -30.12
CA ALA A 619 3.13 -17.20 -30.13
C ALA A 619 2.73 -17.76 -31.52
N GLU A 620 1.70 -17.18 -32.14
CA GLU A 620 1.29 -17.50 -33.50
C GLU A 620 2.41 -17.21 -34.50
N TYR A 621 3.06 -16.04 -34.40
CA TYR A 621 4.19 -15.70 -35.25
C TYR A 621 5.34 -16.70 -35.10
N LYS A 622 5.72 -17.04 -33.87
CA LYS A 622 6.76 -18.05 -33.60
C LYS A 622 6.40 -19.40 -34.21
N LYS A 623 5.16 -19.85 -34.07
CA LYS A 623 4.67 -21.11 -34.63
C LYS A 623 4.71 -21.08 -36.16
N ALA A 624 4.22 -20.01 -36.78
CA ALA A 624 4.27 -19.81 -38.22
C ALA A 624 5.71 -19.75 -38.74
N TYR A 625 6.60 -19.08 -38.02
CA TYR A 625 8.02 -18.98 -38.37
C TYR A 625 8.72 -20.34 -38.27
N ALA A 626 8.47 -21.09 -37.20
CA ALA A 626 9.02 -22.43 -37.05
C ALA A 626 8.48 -23.39 -38.14
N GLN A 627 7.23 -23.24 -38.56
CA GLN A 627 6.67 -23.99 -39.69
C GLN A 627 7.34 -23.61 -41.02
N PHE A 628 7.52 -22.32 -41.28
CA PHE A 628 8.24 -21.81 -42.45
C PHE A 628 9.68 -22.34 -42.54
N ILE A 629 10.38 -22.45 -41.40
CA ILE A 629 11.72 -23.06 -41.33
C ILE A 629 11.64 -24.57 -41.55
N ARG A 630 10.66 -25.27 -40.96
CA ARG A 630 10.48 -26.72 -41.10
C ARG A 630 10.27 -27.16 -42.55
N GLU A 631 9.54 -26.39 -43.34
CA GLU A 631 9.36 -26.62 -44.78
C GLU A 631 10.71 -26.67 -45.54
N ARG A 632 11.76 -26.05 -44.99
CA ARG A 632 13.13 -26.05 -45.56
C ARG A 632 14.05 -27.12 -44.96
N ASP A 633 13.84 -27.47 -43.68
CA ASP A 633 14.82 -28.21 -42.86
C ASP A 633 14.37 -29.64 -42.44
N SER A 634 13.21 -30.11 -42.89
CA SER A 634 12.64 -31.47 -42.74
C SER A 634 12.22 -31.95 -41.32
N GLU A 635 12.86 -31.51 -40.23
CA GLU A 635 12.46 -31.86 -38.85
C GLU A 635 12.41 -30.64 -37.89
N PRO A 636 11.48 -30.63 -36.91
CA PRO A 636 11.41 -29.58 -35.89
C PRO A 636 12.61 -29.64 -34.94
N SER A 637 13.18 -28.48 -34.61
CA SER A 637 14.31 -28.38 -33.68
C SER A 637 13.88 -28.63 -32.23
N LEU A 638 14.84 -28.99 -31.38
CA LEU A 638 14.61 -29.08 -29.93
C LEU A 638 14.05 -27.76 -29.36
N ASP A 639 14.49 -26.61 -29.87
CA ASP A 639 14.01 -25.28 -29.47
C ASP A 639 12.49 -25.16 -29.68
N SER A 640 11.96 -25.77 -30.74
CA SER A 640 10.52 -25.72 -31.03
C SER A 640 9.70 -26.48 -29.97
N PHE A 641 10.27 -27.52 -29.35
CA PHE A 641 9.63 -28.23 -28.25
C PHE A 641 9.84 -27.52 -26.91
N ILE A 642 11.00 -26.89 -26.69
CA ILE A 642 11.28 -26.07 -25.49
C ILE A 642 10.36 -24.86 -25.43
N ASP A 643 10.18 -24.18 -26.56
CA ASP A 643 9.29 -23.02 -26.73
C ASP A 643 7.81 -23.43 -26.86
N GLU A 644 7.50 -24.73 -26.79
CA GLU A 644 6.14 -25.29 -26.79
C GLU A 644 5.34 -24.95 -28.06
N LEU A 645 6.00 -24.89 -29.22
CA LEU A 645 5.38 -24.52 -30.50
C LEU A 645 4.71 -25.70 -31.22
N PHE A 646 5.22 -26.93 -31.01
CA PHE A 646 4.71 -28.16 -31.63
C PHE A 646 4.54 -29.30 -30.63
N GLU A 647 3.54 -30.13 -30.91
CA GLU A 647 3.27 -31.39 -30.24
C GLU A 647 3.71 -32.56 -31.13
N ASP A 648 4.23 -33.62 -30.53
CA ASP A 648 4.53 -34.89 -31.19
C ASP A 648 4.13 -36.03 -30.25
N GLU A 649 2.85 -36.43 -30.32
CA GLU A 649 2.27 -37.47 -29.46
C GLU A 649 2.97 -38.83 -29.60
N LYS A 650 3.68 -39.10 -30.71
CA LYS A 650 4.43 -40.35 -30.87
C LYS A 650 5.71 -40.34 -30.05
N ARG A 651 6.39 -39.18 -30.00
CA ARG A 651 7.67 -39.02 -29.31
C ARG A 651 7.50 -38.62 -27.84
N PHE A 652 6.49 -37.81 -27.56
CA PHE A 652 6.19 -37.21 -26.27
C PHE A 652 4.67 -37.31 -26.00
N PRO A 653 4.16 -38.47 -25.58
CA PRO A 653 2.73 -38.61 -25.28
C PRO A 653 2.35 -37.73 -24.09
N LEU A 654 1.11 -37.23 -24.08
CA LEU A 654 0.55 -36.37 -23.01
C LEU A 654 1.30 -35.05 -22.81
N LEU A 655 2.11 -34.61 -23.78
CA LEU A 655 2.93 -33.40 -23.66
C LEU A 655 2.07 -32.14 -23.39
N ASN A 656 0.82 -32.15 -23.85
CA ASN A 656 -0.18 -31.10 -23.65
C ASN A 656 -0.60 -30.86 -22.17
N PHE A 657 -0.30 -31.78 -21.25
CA PHE A 657 -0.46 -31.60 -19.79
C PHE A 657 0.79 -31.00 -19.12
N PHE A 658 1.96 -31.14 -19.75
CA PHE A 658 3.26 -30.73 -19.23
C PHE A 658 3.74 -29.40 -19.82
N ASN A 659 2.86 -28.40 -19.76
CA ASN A 659 3.20 -27.01 -20.06
C ASN A 659 3.96 -26.36 -18.92
N VAL A 660 4.87 -25.46 -19.30
CA VAL A 660 5.62 -24.59 -18.40
C VAL A 660 4.72 -23.47 -17.85
N THR A 661 4.77 -23.22 -16.54
CA THR A 661 3.95 -22.21 -15.85
C THR A 661 4.82 -21.20 -15.11
N THR A 662 4.41 -19.93 -15.04
CA THR A 662 5.18 -18.86 -14.36
C THR A 662 5.04 -18.84 -12.84
N PHE A 663 4.14 -19.67 -12.30
CA PHE A 663 3.63 -19.65 -10.93
C PHE A 663 4.68 -19.68 -9.80
N HIS A 664 5.93 -20.12 -10.05
CA HIS A 664 7.02 -20.14 -9.06
C HIS A 664 8.22 -19.25 -9.38
N THR A 665 8.33 -18.80 -10.63
CA THR A 665 9.43 -17.93 -11.04
C THR A 665 9.10 -16.46 -10.82
N SER A 666 7.81 -16.13 -10.66
CA SER A 666 7.30 -14.80 -10.32
C SER A 666 6.41 -14.86 -9.08
N ASN A 667 6.46 -13.83 -8.24
CA ASN A 667 5.45 -13.62 -7.22
C ASN A 667 4.13 -13.24 -7.92
N LEU A 668 3.11 -14.09 -7.80
CA LEU A 668 1.82 -13.93 -8.48
C LEU A 668 1.14 -12.59 -8.15
N LEU A 669 1.24 -12.15 -6.90
CA LEU A 669 0.66 -10.89 -6.49
C LEU A 669 1.40 -9.70 -7.12
N ASP A 670 2.73 -9.76 -7.19
CA ASP A 670 3.51 -8.72 -7.86
C ASP A 670 3.25 -8.72 -9.38
N GLU A 671 3.10 -9.88 -10.00
CA GLU A 671 2.69 -10.00 -11.41
C GLU A 671 1.29 -9.42 -11.64
N PHE A 672 0.34 -9.72 -10.74
CA PHE A 672 -1.01 -9.15 -10.78
C PHE A 672 -0.99 -7.62 -10.64
N ILE A 673 -0.22 -7.08 -9.69
CA ILE A 673 -0.04 -5.63 -9.50
C ILE A 673 0.53 -4.99 -10.77
N LEU A 674 1.56 -5.59 -11.35
CA LEU A 674 2.17 -5.10 -12.59
C LEU A 674 1.16 -5.10 -13.74
N ARG A 675 0.41 -6.19 -13.93
CA ARG A 675 -0.62 -6.26 -14.97
C ARG A 675 -1.71 -5.22 -14.77
N MET A 676 -2.18 -5.03 -13.54
CA MET A 676 -3.17 -4.00 -13.20
C MET A 676 -2.68 -2.59 -13.59
N GLN A 677 -1.40 -2.28 -13.40
CA GLN A 677 -0.82 -0.98 -13.79
C GLN A 677 -0.73 -0.80 -15.31
N THR A 678 -0.66 -1.88 -16.08
CA THR A 678 -0.59 -1.83 -17.55
C THR A 678 -1.96 -1.78 -18.24
N LEU A 679 -3.06 -2.02 -17.51
CA LEU A 679 -4.40 -2.01 -18.09
C LEU A 679 -4.88 -0.58 -18.42
N PRO A 680 -5.44 -0.36 -19.63
CA PRO A 680 -5.97 0.94 -20.00
C PRO A 680 -7.22 1.28 -19.16
N TYR A 681 -7.33 2.54 -18.73
CA TYR A 681 -8.48 3.06 -17.97
C TYR A 681 -8.78 2.31 -16.64
N VAL A 682 -7.79 1.64 -16.05
CA VAL A 682 -7.94 0.82 -14.84
C VAL A 682 -8.55 1.58 -13.65
N GLU A 683 -8.24 2.87 -13.51
CA GLU A 683 -8.80 3.73 -12.45
C GLU A 683 -10.32 3.94 -12.57
N LYS A 684 -10.87 3.81 -13.79
CA LYS A 684 -12.31 3.92 -14.05
C LYS A 684 -13.01 2.56 -13.95
N SER A 685 -12.37 1.51 -14.48
CA SER A 685 -12.95 0.16 -14.55
C SER A 685 -12.86 -0.58 -13.21
N TYR A 686 -11.73 -0.46 -12.51
CA TYR A 686 -11.42 -1.15 -11.24
C TYR A 686 -10.89 -0.17 -10.18
N PRO A 687 -11.70 0.83 -9.79
CA PRO A 687 -11.25 1.92 -8.93
C PRO A 687 -10.77 1.45 -7.56
N VAL A 688 -11.46 0.50 -6.91
CA VAL A 688 -11.12 0.05 -5.56
C VAL A 688 -9.83 -0.75 -5.57
N THR A 689 -9.71 -1.69 -6.49
CA THR A 689 -8.49 -2.50 -6.67
C THR A 689 -7.31 -1.61 -6.96
N THR A 690 -7.44 -0.68 -7.90
CA THR A 690 -6.35 0.25 -8.25
C THR A 690 -5.94 1.13 -7.08
N PHE A 691 -6.91 1.67 -6.32
CA PHE A 691 -6.65 2.49 -5.15
C PHE A 691 -5.85 1.72 -4.07
N LEU A 692 -6.28 0.49 -3.75
CA LEU A 692 -5.61 -0.35 -2.78
C LEU A 692 -4.20 -0.75 -3.23
N LEU A 693 -4.03 -1.14 -4.50
CA LEU A 693 -2.73 -1.62 -5.00
C LEU A 693 -1.67 -0.52 -5.07
N LYS A 694 -2.06 0.75 -5.30
CA LYS A 694 -1.13 1.90 -5.31
C LYS A 694 -0.35 2.07 -4.02
N ARG A 695 -0.97 1.78 -2.87
CA ARG A 695 -0.38 1.91 -1.54
C ARG A 695 -0.49 0.62 -0.73
N PHE A 696 -0.43 -0.51 -1.43
CA PHE A 696 -0.67 -1.83 -0.84
C PHE A 696 0.22 -2.09 0.39
N ASN A 697 1.50 -1.77 0.30
CA ASN A 697 2.45 -1.92 1.42
C ASN A 697 2.13 -1.06 2.65
N ASP A 698 1.37 0.03 2.49
CA ASP A 698 0.90 0.83 3.62
C ASP A 698 -0.34 0.15 4.23
N TYR A 699 -1.31 -0.26 3.40
CA TYR A 699 -2.59 -0.81 3.86
C TYR A 699 -2.49 -2.19 4.52
N ILE A 700 -1.48 -3.01 4.19
CA ILE A 700 -1.25 -4.30 4.89
C ILE A 700 -1.01 -4.12 6.40
N ASN A 701 -0.62 -2.91 6.86
CA ASN A 701 -0.41 -2.64 8.28
C ASN A 701 -1.71 -2.59 9.10
N ILE A 702 -2.87 -2.41 8.44
CA ILE A 702 -4.17 -2.22 9.10
C ILE A 702 -4.54 -3.42 9.99
N GLN A 703 -4.27 -4.65 9.54
CA GLN A 703 -4.59 -5.87 10.28
C GLN A 703 -3.90 -5.97 11.66
N HIS A 704 -2.75 -5.30 11.83
CA HIS A 704 -1.96 -5.32 13.06
C HIS A 704 -2.52 -4.38 14.14
N LEU A 705 -3.49 -3.52 13.81
CA LEU A 705 -4.11 -2.60 14.75
C LEU A 705 -4.82 -3.32 15.90
N TYR A 706 -5.54 -4.40 15.60
CA TYR A 706 -6.37 -5.10 16.60
C TYR A 706 -5.56 -5.75 17.73
N PRO A 707 -4.51 -6.55 17.47
CA PRO A 707 -3.64 -7.09 18.53
C PRO A 707 -3.01 -5.99 19.42
N ILE A 708 -2.61 -4.87 18.81
CA ILE A 708 -2.01 -3.73 19.54
C ILE A 708 -3.04 -3.09 20.48
N ILE A 709 -4.27 -2.87 20.01
CA ILE A 709 -5.33 -2.29 20.83
C ILE A 709 -5.75 -3.23 21.97
N ILE A 710 -5.86 -4.54 21.73
CA ILE A 710 -6.18 -5.50 22.80
C ILE A 710 -5.16 -5.45 23.92
N PHE A 711 -3.88 -5.50 23.58
CA PHE A 711 -2.83 -5.51 24.58
C PHE A 711 -2.79 -4.20 25.37
N THR A 712 -2.90 -3.06 24.69
CA THR A 712 -2.92 -1.74 25.35
C THR A 712 -4.15 -1.56 26.23
N ASN A 713 -5.33 -2.01 25.79
CA ASN A 713 -6.55 -2.02 26.61
C ASN A 713 -6.39 -2.87 27.87
N TYR A 714 -5.79 -4.06 27.75
CA TYR A 714 -5.51 -4.93 28.89
C TYR A 714 -4.57 -4.24 29.90
N LEU A 715 -3.48 -3.61 29.42
CA LEU A 715 -2.57 -2.86 30.27
C LEU A 715 -3.25 -1.69 30.97
N ILE A 716 -4.10 -0.94 30.25
CA ILE A 716 -4.89 0.15 30.84
C ILE A 716 -5.80 -0.40 31.93
N GLU A 717 -6.58 -1.45 31.66
CA GLU A 717 -7.49 -2.03 32.66
C GLU A 717 -6.77 -2.50 33.93
N LYS A 718 -5.57 -3.09 33.78
CA LYS A 718 -4.79 -3.60 34.91
C LYS A 718 -4.06 -2.51 35.70
N LEU A 719 -3.50 -1.51 35.04
CA LEU A 719 -2.54 -0.57 35.62
C LEU A 719 -3.09 0.83 35.87
N ASN A 720 -4.26 1.17 35.32
CA ASN A 720 -4.85 2.50 35.47
C ASN A 720 -5.05 2.85 36.95
N TYR A 721 -4.56 4.02 37.36
CA TYR A 721 -4.47 4.52 38.73
C TYR A 721 -3.65 3.66 39.72
N ARG A 722 -2.96 2.62 39.26
CA ARG A 722 -2.28 1.62 40.11
C ARG A 722 -0.76 1.59 39.98
N ILE A 723 -0.18 2.32 39.02
CA ILE A 723 1.25 2.39 38.77
C ILE A 723 1.75 3.84 38.81
N LYS A 724 2.86 4.10 39.52
CA LYS A 724 3.52 5.41 39.50
C LYS A 724 4.31 5.60 38.21
N ARG A 725 4.45 6.84 37.73
CA ARG A 725 5.21 7.12 36.48
C ARG A 725 6.67 6.68 36.56
N ASN A 726 7.35 6.94 37.66
CA ASN A 726 8.75 6.50 37.84
C ASN A 726 8.86 4.97 37.81
N ASP A 727 7.93 4.26 38.48
CA ASP A 727 7.89 2.80 38.45
C ASP A 727 7.62 2.28 37.03
N ALA A 728 6.75 2.94 36.28
CA ALA A 728 6.47 2.60 34.89
C ALA A 728 7.67 2.83 33.98
N ALA A 729 8.45 3.89 34.22
CA ALA A 729 9.65 4.21 33.45
C ALA A 729 10.79 3.19 33.71
N GLU A 730 10.93 2.72 34.95
CA GLU A 730 11.99 1.79 35.34
C GLU A 730 11.66 0.32 35.08
N LYS A 731 10.42 -0.10 35.34
CA LYS A 731 10.01 -1.51 35.22
C LYS A 731 9.93 -1.94 33.76
N LYS A 732 10.53 -3.10 33.48
CA LYS A 732 10.51 -3.76 32.17
C LYS A 732 9.23 -4.58 32.00
N ILE A 733 8.81 -4.80 30.76
CA ILE A 733 7.62 -5.59 30.43
C ILE A 733 7.72 -7.00 31.04
N ILE A 734 8.92 -7.61 31.02
CA ILE A 734 9.15 -8.96 31.55
C ILE A 734 8.73 -9.14 33.02
N HIS A 735 8.76 -8.06 33.82
CA HIS A 735 8.29 -8.08 35.20
C HIS A 735 6.81 -8.49 35.25
N TYR A 736 5.96 -7.86 34.43
CA TYR A 736 4.52 -8.11 34.40
C TYR A 736 4.16 -9.45 33.74
N LEU A 737 5.01 -9.96 32.86
CA LEU A 737 4.85 -11.30 32.26
C LEU A 737 5.18 -12.43 33.24
N THR A 738 5.93 -12.16 34.32
CA THR A 738 6.40 -13.18 35.25
C THR A 738 5.74 -13.09 36.63
N THR A 739 5.09 -11.97 36.96
CA THR A 739 4.41 -11.76 38.25
C THR A 739 2.90 -11.57 38.09
N GLY A 740 2.08 -12.52 38.57
CA GLY A 740 0.62 -12.38 38.67
C GLY A 740 -0.16 -13.70 38.55
N HIS A 741 -1.44 -13.69 38.95
CA HIS A 741 -2.34 -14.85 38.81
C HIS A 741 -2.87 -15.04 37.37
N ASP A 742 -2.73 -14.01 36.51
CA ASP A 742 -3.28 -13.98 35.14
C ASP A 742 -2.19 -14.19 34.07
N GLN A 743 -1.10 -14.87 34.44
CA GLN A 743 0.13 -14.96 33.65
C GLN A 743 -0.10 -15.48 32.22
N HIS A 744 -0.93 -16.50 32.07
CA HIS A 744 -1.24 -17.08 30.75
C HIS A 744 -1.95 -16.09 29.82
N ILE A 745 -2.81 -15.21 30.35
CA ILE A 745 -3.60 -14.26 29.56
C ILE A 745 -2.70 -13.11 29.07
N ILE A 746 -1.89 -12.53 29.96
CA ILE A 746 -0.97 -11.45 29.57
C ILE A 746 0.10 -11.97 28.60
N GLN A 747 0.58 -13.20 28.78
CA GLN A 747 1.54 -13.84 27.87
C GLN A 747 0.94 -13.95 26.46
N GLN A 748 -0.29 -14.46 26.33
CA GLN A 748 -0.95 -14.59 25.03
C GLN A 748 -1.11 -13.23 24.32
N TYR A 749 -1.67 -12.23 25.00
CA TYR A 749 -1.82 -10.89 24.40
C TYR A 749 -0.49 -10.21 24.09
N TYR A 750 0.55 -10.48 24.89
CA TYR A 750 1.90 -9.99 24.61
C TYR A 750 2.51 -10.64 23.37
N GLU A 751 2.39 -11.96 23.19
CA GLU A 751 2.91 -12.65 21.99
C GLU A 751 2.19 -12.16 20.72
N ASP A 752 0.87 -12.02 20.77
CA ASP A 752 0.06 -11.48 19.66
C ASP A 752 0.46 -10.04 19.32
N PHE A 753 0.64 -9.20 20.35
CA PHE A 753 1.16 -7.84 20.19
C PHE A 753 2.57 -7.83 19.62
N LEU A 754 3.47 -8.64 20.13
CA LEU A 754 4.88 -8.67 19.72
C LEU A 754 5.01 -9.09 18.26
N HIS A 755 4.22 -10.09 17.84
CA HIS A 755 4.13 -10.49 16.45
C HIS A 755 3.62 -9.35 15.57
N ALA A 756 2.53 -8.68 15.96
CA ALA A 756 1.96 -7.56 15.23
C ALA A 756 2.89 -6.34 15.15
N TRP A 757 3.57 -6.00 16.24
CA TRP A 757 4.45 -4.84 16.34
C TRP A 757 5.69 -4.95 15.44
N TYR A 758 6.30 -6.13 15.38
CA TYR A 758 7.46 -6.39 14.51
C TYR A 758 7.09 -6.66 13.05
N ALA A 759 5.81 -6.90 12.74
CA ALA A 759 5.32 -7.00 11.37
C ALA A 759 5.03 -5.63 10.72
N LEU A 760 4.95 -4.55 11.51
CA LEU A 760 4.70 -3.21 11.01
C LEU A 760 5.85 -2.70 10.12
N ASN A 761 5.48 -2.15 8.96
CA ASN A 761 6.38 -1.49 8.02
C ASN A 761 5.87 -0.09 7.70
N LEU A 762 5.92 0.79 8.71
CA LEU A 762 5.45 2.18 8.61
C LEU A 762 6.63 3.11 8.28
N LYS A 763 6.52 3.87 7.18
CA LYS A 763 7.57 4.83 6.77
C LYS A 763 7.59 6.12 7.61
N GLU A 764 6.41 6.61 7.98
CA GLU A 764 6.22 7.81 8.78
C GLU A 764 4.97 7.62 9.65
N VAL A 765 5.03 8.03 10.91
CA VAL A 765 3.88 8.01 11.83
C VAL A 765 3.64 9.42 12.36
N ARG A 766 2.37 9.79 12.56
CA ARG A 766 1.99 11.16 12.95
C ARG A 766 1.11 11.18 14.20
N TYR A 767 1.37 12.16 15.06
CA TYR A 767 0.53 12.46 16.21
C TYR A 767 0.49 13.97 16.48
N GLY A 768 -0.65 14.60 16.20
CA GLY A 768 -0.77 16.06 16.23
C GLY A 768 0.22 16.71 15.25
N CYS A 769 1.10 17.59 15.74
CA CYS A 769 2.13 18.24 14.94
C CYS A 769 3.47 17.48 14.90
N GLN A 770 3.56 16.30 15.52
CA GLN A 770 4.80 15.54 15.67
C GLN A 770 4.85 14.35 14.70
N THR A 771 6.04 14.08 14.15
CA THR A 771 6.31 13.02 13.16
C THR A 771 7.45 12.11 13.61
N PRO A 772 7.25 11.30 14.67
CA PRO A 772 8.29 10.38 15.14
C PRO A 772 8.66 9.37 14.04
N LYS A 773 9.94 8.98 13.99
CA LYS A 773 10.38 7.92 13.09
C LYS A 773 10.04 6.56 13.70
N PHE A 774 9.48 5.67 12.90
CA PHE A 774 9.25 4.28 13.29
C PHE A 774 10.51 3.46 13.01
N GLU A 775 11.32 3.23 14.05
CA GLU A 775 12.53 2.41 13.96
C GLU A 775 12.58 1.42 15.15
N LEU A 776 12.57 0.12 14.84
CA LEU A 776 12.68 -0.96 15.84
C LEU A 776 14.16 -1.26 16.09
N THR A 777 14.73 -0.69 17.15
CA THR A 777 16.15 -0.83 17.50
C THR A 777 16.46 -2.05 18.37
N VAL A 778 15.45 -2.62 19.03
CA VAL A 778 15.58 -3.78 19.90
C VAL A 778 15.21 -5.06 19.13
N PRO A 779 15.97 -6.16 19.23
CA PRO A 779 15.57 -7.45 18.67
C PRO A 779 14.31 -8.01 19.31
N LYS A 780 13.50 -8.76 18.54
CA LYS A 780 12.20 -9.31 18.98
C LYS A 780 12.31 -10.09 20.30
N GLU A 781 13.36 -10.88 20.45
CA GLU A 781 13.59 -11.78 21.59
C GLU A 781 13.90 -11.02 22.89
N LYS A 782 14.47 -9.79 22.77
CA LYS A 782 14.90 -8.97 23.91
C LYS A 782 13.94 -7.85 24.24
N PHE A 783 12.82 -7.75 23.52
CA PHE A 783 11.88 -6.64 23.67
C PHE A 783 11.31 -6.56 25.10
N ALA A 784 10.88 -7.69 25.68
CA ALA A 784 10.33 -7.71 27.03
C ALA A 784 11.34 -7.26 28.11
N GLU A 785 12.61 -7.62 27.93
CA GLU A 785 13.69 -7.36 28.89
C GLU A 785 14.25 -5.93 28.77
N SER A 786 14.22 -5.38 27.56
CA SER A 786 14.87 -4.11 27.25
C SER A 786 13.89 -2.93 27.30
N THR A 787 12.62 -3.15 26.99
CA THR A 787 11.61 -2.10 26.86
C THR A 787 10.90 -1.85 28.20
N SER A 788 10.78 -0.57 28.55
CA SER A 788 10.04 -0.10 29.70
C SER A 788 8.54 -0.24 29.49
N ILE A 789 7.76 -0.52 30.55
CA ILE A 789 6.30 -0.60 30.42
C ILE A 789 5.69 0.76 30.03
N ALA A 790 6.31 1.87 30.41
CA ALA A 790 5.89 3.22 30.03
C ALA A 790 5.77 3.43 28.51
N THR A 791 6.55 2.71 27.71
CA THR A 791 6.49 2.78 26.23
C THR A 791 5.16 2.26 25.66
N LEU A 792 4.49 1.36 26.37
CA LEU A 792 3.24 0.73 25.95
C LEU A 792 2.00 1.30 26.64
N LEU A 793 2.19 2.23 27.57
CA LEU A 793 1.13 2.90 28.30
C LEU A 793 0.82 4.24 27.63
N LEU A 794 -0.28 4.29 26.88
CA LEU A 794 -0.79 5.52 26.28
C LEU A 794 -1.01 6.57 27.38
N ASN A 795 -0.23 7.64 27.42
CA ASN A 795 -0.34 8.67 28.44
C ASN A 795 -0.45 10.08 27.81
N THR A 796 -0.86 11.06 28.62
CA THR A 796 -1.05 12.45 28.19
C THR A 796 0.19 13.33 28.34
N SER A 797 1.27 12.81 28.93
CA SER A 797 2.50 13.57 29.09
C SER A 797 3.24 13.71 27.75
N LYS A 798 3.92 14.84 27.56
CA LYS A 798 4.78 15.09 26.38
C LYS A 798 6.09 14.27 26.44
N ASP A 799 6.15 13.21 27.23
CA ASP A 799 7.33 12.35 27.28
C ASP A 799 7.37 11.49 26.02
N GLU A 800 8.56 11.36 25.43
CA GLU A 800 8.75 10.63 24.16
C GLU A 800 8.38 9.13 24.27
N SER A 801 8.22 8.62 25.50
CA SER A 801 7.99 7.21 25.85
C SER A 801 6.84 6.58 25.08
N SER A 802 5.64 7.18 25.12
CA SER A 802 4.41 6.60 24.55
C SER A 802 3.99 7.22 23.22
N LEU A 803 4.69 8.26 22.78
CA LEU A 803 4.36 9.01 21.56
C LEU A 803 4.40 8.13 20.32
N LEU A 804 5.41 7.26 20.21
CA LEU A 804 5.56 6.36 19.06
C LEU A 804 4.37 5.40 18.92
N LEU A 805 3.90 4.83 20.03
CA LEU A 805 2.76 3.93 20.03
C LEU A 805 1.47 4.66 19.65
N ALA A 806 1.22 5.82 20.25
CA ALA A 806 0.04 6.64 19.93
C ALA A 806 0.03 7.08 18.45
N ALA A 807 1.19 7.52 17.93
CA ALA A 807 1.36 7.89 16.53
C ALA A 807 1.12 6.69 15.59
N SER A 808 1.65 5.51 15.93
CA SER A 808 1.51 4.29 15.12
C SER A 808 0.05 3.85 15.03
N ILE A 809 -0.63 3.75 16.17
CA ILE A 809 -2.03 3.37 16.25
C ILE A 809 -2.93 4.35 15.47
N LYS A 810 -2.70 5.65 15.63
CA LYS A 810 -3.45 6.69 14.91
C LYS A 810 -3.22 6.61 13.40
N THR A 811 -1.95 6.51 12.97
CA THR A 811 -1.59 6.40 11.54
C THR A 811 -2.25 5.18 10.89
N ILE A 812 -2.23 4.01 11.56
CA ILE A 812 -2.85 2.79 11.03
C ILE A 812 -4.37 2.94 10.92
N ALA A 813 -5.03 3.54 11.93
CA ALA A 813 -6.46 3.81 11.88
C ALA A 813 -6.84 4.81 10.78
N GLU A 814 -6.01 5.83 10.54
CA GLU A 814 -6.18 6.78 9.43
C GLU A 814 -6.06 6.11 8.06
N LEU A 815 -5.15 5.13 7.90
CA LEU A 815 -5.05 4.34 6.66
C LEU A 815 -6.35 3.58 6.34
N GLN A 816 -6.99 2.97 7.36
CA GLN A 816 -8.31 2.34 7.14
C GLN A 816 -9.38 3.37 6.79
N ASN A 817 -9.41 4.49 7.52
CA ASN A 817 -10.37 5.55 7.24
C ASN A 817 -10.20 6.15 5.84
N GLU A 818 -8.98 6.21 5.32
CA GLU A 818 -8.70 6.62 3.94
C GLU A 818 -9.40 5.71 2.92
N ILE A 819 -9.28 4.37 3.09
CA ILE A 819 -9.94 3.38 2.23
C ILE A 819 -11.47 3.51 2.29
N VAL A 820 -12.01 3.57 3.52
CA VAL A 820 -13.47 3.68 3.74
C VAL A 820 -14.00 4.99 3.15
N ASN A 821 -13.31 6.11 3.37
CA ASN A 821 -13.68 7.40 2.81
C ASN A 821 -13.63 7.39 1.28
N TYR A 822 -12.58 6.84 0.67
CA TYR A 822 -12.48 6.71 -0.79
C TYR A 822 -13.64 5.89 -1.37
N PHE A 823 -13.93 4.72 -0.78
CA PHE A 823 -15.04 3.88 -1.22
C PHE A 823 -16.38 4.63 -1.18
N HIS A 824 -16.70 5.27 -0.06
CA HIS A 824 -17.97 6.01 0.06
C HIS A 824 -18.02 7.28 -0.80
N SER A 825 -16.91 8.02 -0.93
CA SER A 825 -16.88 9.25 -1.74
C SER A 825 -16.91 8.98 -3.23
N THR A 826 -16.27 7.91 -3.70
CA THR A 826 -16.07 7.69 -5.14
C THR A 826 -17.05 6.66 -5.70
N ILE A 827 -17.48 5.68 -4.90
CA ILE A 827 -18.35 4.59 -5.37
C ILE A 827 -19.81 4.80 -4.94
N GLU A 828 -20.07 5.20 -3.68
CA GLU A 828 -21.44 5.35 -3.17
C GLU A 828 -22.07 6.73 -3.39
N HIS A 829 -21.34 7.73 -3.91
CA HIS A 829 -21.91 9.05 -4.23
C HIS A 829 -23.10 9.01 -5.21
N ALA A 830 -23.32 7.88 -5.89
CA ALA A 830 -24.49 7.65 -6.74
C ALA A 830 -25.81 7.41 -5.97
N ILE A 831 -25.78 7.18 -4.65
CA ILE A 831 -26.98 6.95 -3.83
C ILE A 831 -27.07 8.05 -2.76
N ASN A 832 -27.91 9.05 -3.04
CA ASN A 832 -28.26 10.19 -2.18
C ASN A 832 -28.95 9.76 -0.87
N THR A 833 -28.23 9.08 0.03
CA THR A 833 -28.70 8.85 1.39
C THR A 833 -27.60 9.21 2.36
N GLU A 834 -27.83 10.28 3.13
CA GLU A 834 -27.12 10.63 4.36
C GLU A 834 -27.30 9.52 5.42
N THR A 835 -26.77 8.33 5.15
CA THR A 835 -26.65 7.31 6.18
C THR A 835 -25.59 7.78 7.16
N LYS A 836 -25.99 8.02 8.41
CA LYS A 836 -25.06 8.27 9.52
C LYS A 836 -24.01 7.17 9.51
N ARG A 837 -22.77 7.55 9.18
CA ARG A 837 -21.63 6.64 9.05
C ARG A 837 -21.43 5.93 10.38
N LYS A 838 -21.35 4.60 10.35
CA LYS A 838 -21.07 3.79 11.54
C LYS A 838 -19.63 4.10 11.96
N GLN A 839 -19.47 4.77 13.10
CA GLN A 839 -18.18 5.13 13.67
C GLN A 839 -17.94 4.31 14.94
N VAL A 840 -16.77 3.70 15.05
CA VAL A 840 -16.37 2.87 16.20
C VAL A 840 -15.18 3.53 16.90
N PRO A 841 -15.22 3.71 18.23
CA PRO A 841 -14.07 4.18 18.99
C PRO A 841 -12.88 3.25 18.81
N LEU A 842 -11.68 3.82 18.65
CA LEU A 842 -10.43 3.07 18.45
C LEU A 842 -10.20 1.98 19.52
N GLN A 843 -10.50 2.25 20.80
CA GLN A 843 -10.35 1.25 21.88
C GLN A 843 -11.46 0.20 21.90
N SER A 844 -12.53 0.38 21.13
CA SER A 844 -13.68 -0.52 21.06
C SER A 844 -13.69 -1.36 19.77
N ILE A 845 -12.61 -1.31 18.98
CA ILE A 845 -12.52 -2.08 17.73
C ILE A 845 -12.60 -3.58 18.01
N ARG A 846 -13.33 -4.26 17.13
CA ARG A 846 -13.37 -5.72 17.03
C ARG A 846 -12.70 -6.16 15.75
N LEU A 847 -12.41 -7.45 15.66
CA LEU A 847 -11.81 -8.09 14.49
C LEU A 847 -12.60 -7.80 13.20
N GLU A 848 -13.94 -7.78 13.28
CA GLU A 848 -14.88 -7.45 12.20
C GLU A 848 -14.86 -5.98 11.76
N ASN A 849 -14.24 -5.09 12.55
CA ASN A 849 -14.12 -3.68 12.22
C ASN A 849 -12.81 -3.35 11.49
N ILE A 850 -11.89 -4.30 11.37
CA ILE A 850 -10.56 -4.10 10.81
C ILE A 850 -10.46 -4.76 9.45
N LEU A 851 -9.96 -4.01 8.46
CA LEU A 851 -9.64 -4.58 7.15
C LEU A 851 -8.51 -5.59 7.29
N ARG A 852 -8.79 -6.83 6.91
CA ARG A 852 -7.77 -7.88 6.74
C ARG A 852 -7.40 -7.94 5.27
N LEU A 853 -6.15 -7.62 4.99
CA LEU A 853 -5.60 -7.62 3.65
C LEU A 853 -4.14 -8.03 3.77
N ASP A 854 -3.89 -9.34 3.82
CA ASP A 854 -2.54 -9.89 3.80
C ASP A 854 -2.11 -10.27 2.37
N ARG A 855 -0.80 -10.29 2.13
CA ARG A 855 -0.20 -10.79 0.89
C ARG A 855 -0.59 -12.24 0.64
N ASN A 856 -0.53 -13.09 1.66
CA ASN A 856 -0.86 -14.51 1.50
C ASN A 856 -2.35 -14.71 1.32
N GLU A 857 -3.20 -14.00 2.08
CA GLU A 857 -4.66 -14.05 1.90
C GLU A 857 -5.09 -13.59 0.50
N LEU A 858 -4.51 -12.50 -0.01
CA LEU A 858 -4.83 -12.03 -1.36
C LEU A 858 -4.29 -12.98 -2.43
N SER A 859 -3.06 -13.48 -2.28
CA SER A 859 -2.50 -14.50 -3.17
C SER A 859 -3.36 -15.78 -3.16
N GLN A 860 -3.82 -16.21 -1.99
CA GLN A 860 -4.71 -17.34 -1.81
C GLN A 860 -6.02 -17.10 -2.56
N LYS A 861 -6.62 -15.92 -2.40
CA LYS A 861 -7.84 -15.55 -3.11
C LYS A 861 -7.67 -15.49 -4.63
N LEU A 862 -6.54 -15.00 -5.10
CA LEU A 862 -6.21 -15.02 -6.53
C LEU A 862 -6.17 -16.46 -7.05
N VAL A 863 -5.44 -17.34 -6.37
CA VAL A 863 -5.33 -18.76 -6.73
C VAL A 863 -6.67 -19.45 -6.64
N ASP A 864 -7.45 -19.24 -5.59
CA ASP A 864 -8.70 -19.96 -5.34
C ASP A 864 -9.86 -19.51 -6.25
N ASP A 865 -9.99 -18.22 -6.51
CA ASP A 865 -11.25 -17.69 -7.05
C ASP A 865 -11.08 -16.86 -8.32
N SER A 866 -9.87 -16.37 -8.62
CA SER A 866 -9.72 -15.25 -9.57
C SER A 866 -8.66 -15.43 -10.66
N LEU A 867 -7.97 -16.57 -10.73
CA LEU A 867 -7.02 -16.84 -11.82
C LEU A 867 -7.19 -18.22 -12.46
N VAL A 868 -6.94 -18.27 -13.76
CA VAL A 868 -6.88 -19.50 -14.56
C VAL A 868 -5.62 -19.47 -15.42
N LEU A 869 -4.95 -20.62 -15.55
CA LEU A 869 -3.89 -20.80 -16.54
C LEU A 869 -4.49 -21.20 -17.87
N ASN A 870 -4.04 -20.56 -18.95
CA ASN A 870 -4.42 -21.01 -20.28
C ASN A 870 -3.98 -22.48 -20.48
N TYR A 871 -4.95 -23.36 -20.71
CA TYR A 871 -4.71 -24.80 -20.83
C TYR A 871 -4.03 -25.16 -22.15
N GLN A 872 -4.14 -24.31 -23.18
CA GLN A 872 -3.59 -24.56 -24.51
C GLN A 872 -2.07 -24.77 -24.44
N TYR A 873 -1.55 -25.68 -25.26
CA TYR A 873 -0.13 -26.02 -25.28
C TYR A 873 0.70 -24.79 -25.63
N GLY A 874 1.75 -24.52 -24.85
CA GLY A 874 2.60 -23.33 -24.99
C GLY A 874 2.05 -22.02 -24.47
N LYS A 875 0.82 -22.00 -23.94
CA LYS A 875 0.19 -20.78 -23.40
C LYS A 875 0.02 -20.77 -21.89
N SER A 876 0.44 -21.80 -21.16
CA SER A 876 0.22 -21.85 -19.70
C SER A 876 1.05 -20.85 -18.88
N LYS A 877 1.91 -20.04 -19.52
CA LYS A 877 2.50 -18.83 -18.93
C LYS A 877 1.52 -17.64 -18.93
N ASP A 878 0.47 -17.70 -19.74
CA ASP A 878 -0.58 -16.70 -19.80
C ASP A 878 -1.56 -16.94 -18.64
N ILE A 879 -1.34 -16.22 -17.55
CA ILE A 879 -2.29 -16.14 -16.43
C ILE A 879 -3.44 -15.23 -16.83
N ILE A 880 -4.67 -15.71 -16.68
CA ILE A 880 -5.88 -14.93 -16.95
C ILE A 880 -6.52 -14.59 -15.60
N TYR A 881 -6.67 -13.30 -15.31
CA TYR A 881 -7.25 -12.79 -14.07
C TYR A 881 -8.70 -12.35 -14.28
N ASP A 882 -9.58 -12.69 -13.33
CA ASP A 882 -10.93 -12.15 -13.21
C ASP A 882 -10.89 -10.84 -12.39
N TYR A 883 -10.46 -9.76 -13.04
CA TYR A 883 -10.31 -8.43 -12.42
C TYR A 883 -11.60 -7.91 -11.78
N GLU A 884 -12.75 -8.23 -12.36
CA GLU A 884 -14.05 -7.82 -11.82
C GLU A 884 -14.41 -8.57 -10.55
N GLU A 885 -14.09 -9.87 -10.45
CA GLU A 885 -14.29 -10.63 -9.20
C GLU A 885 -13.42 -10.09 -8.07
N ILE A 886 -12.17 -9.76 -8.37
CA ILE A 886 -11.24 -9.18 -7.40
C ILE A 886 -11.78 -7.83 -6.91
N GLU A 887 -12.20 -6.98 -7.85
CA GLU A 887 -12.83 -5.69 -7.54
C GLU A 887 -14.08 -5.89 -6.67
N MET A 888 -14.98 -6.83 -7.02
CA MET A 888 -16.19 -7.10 -6.24
C MET A 888 -15.89 -7.66 -4.85
N THR A 889 -14.90 -8.55 -4.73
CA THR A 889 -14.47 -9.12 -3.46
C THR A 889 -13.94 -8.03 -2.54
N LEU A 890 -13.04 -7.17 -3.04
CA LEU A 890 -12.49 -6.05 -2.29
C LEU A 890 -13.58 -5.03 -1.92
N ARG A 891 -14.53 -4.75 -2.82
CA ARG A 891 -15.69 -3.90 -2.53
C ARG A 891 -16.54 -4.45 -1.39
N ASN A 892 -16.84 -5.75 -1.41
CA ASN A 892 -17.64 -6.38 -0.36
C ASN A 892 -16.92 -6.37 0.99
N MET A 893 -15.60 -6.59 0.99
CA MET A 893 -14.77 -6.49 2.20
C MET A 893 -14.85 -5.07 2.80
N ILE A 894 -14.74 -4.04 1.96
CA ILE A 894 -14.74 -2.64 2.41
C ILE A 894 -16.13 -2.13 2.79
N SER A 895 -17.18 -2.53 2.08
CA SER A 895 -18.55 -2.00 2.27
C SER A 895 -19.11 -2.21 3.68
N SER A 896 -18.57 -3.17 4.43
CA SER A 896 -19.00 -3.49 5.80
C SER A 896 -18.19 -2.78 6.89
N LEU A 897 -17.10 -2.10 6.53
CA LEU A 897 -16.19 -1.47 7.48
C LEU A 897 -16.76 -0.19 8.08
N ALA A 898 -16.49 0.01 9.37
CA ALA A 898 -16.80 1.24 10.07
C ALA A 898 -15.62 2.21 10.02
N LEU A 899 -15.91 3.50 10.12
CA LEU A 899 -14.88 4.51 10.39
C LEU A 899 -14.38 4.34 11.82
N ILE A 900 -13.07 4.46 12.01
CA ILE A 900 -12.44 4.44 13.33
C ILE A 900 -12.35 5.87 13.84
N ASP A 901 -12.91 6.14 15.03
CA ASP A 901 -12.73 7.42 15.72
C ASP A 901 -11.31 7.52 16.27
N THR A 902 -10.50 8.39 15.67
CA THR A 902 -9.10 8.62 16.05
C THR A 902 -8.92 9.81 16.99
N ASP A 903 -9.98 10.57 17.28
CA ASP A 903 -9.92 11.78 18.10
C ASP A 903 -10.03 11.45 19.60
N LYS A 904 -10.67 10.33 19.94
CA LYS A 904 -10.91 9.90 21.33
C LYS A 904 -10.00 8.74 21.73
N LEU A 905 -8.73 9.03 21.97
CA LEU A 905 -7.81 8.07 22.59
C LEU A 905 -8.06 8.00 24.10
N ARG A 906 -8.22 6.78 24.64
CA ARG A 906 -8.24 6.52 26.08
C ARG A 906 -6.80 6.47 26.59
N PHE A 907 -6.45 7.40 27.46
CA PHE A 907 -5.15 7.43 28.12
C PHE A 907 -5.20 6.72 29.48
N LEU A 908 -4.04 6.21 29.90
CA LEU A 908 -3.76 5.71 31.24
C LEU A 908 -3.50 6.90 32.17
N ASN A 909 -4.08 6.83 33.36
CA ASN A 909 -3.78 7.74 34.46
C ASN A 909 -2.83 7.07 35.45
N TYR A 910 -1.69 7.70 35.72
CA TYR A 910 -0.72 7.19 36.71
C TYR A 910 -1.20 7.47 38.14
N GLN A 911 -0.72 6.65 39.07
CA GLN A 911 -1.01 6.77 40.49
C GLN A 911 -0.50 8.13 41.03
N PHE A 912 -1.41 8.90 41.65
CA PHE A 912 -1.15 10.24 42.22
C PHE A 912 -0.80 11.34 41.21
N GLU A 913 -0.86 11.06 39.91
CA GLU A 913 -0.61 12.06 38.87
C GLU A 913 -1.93 12.64 38.37
N LEU A 914 -2.35 13.71 39.01
CA LEU A 914 -3.50 14.51 38.59
C LEU A 914 -2.99 15.63 37.67
N TYR A 915 -2.53 15.29 36.45
CA TYR A 915 -2.04 16.29 35.50
C TYR A 915 -3.19 17.07 34.87
N GLY A 916 -3.10 18.41 34.89
CA GLY A 916 -3.80 19.37 34.02
C GLY A 916 -5.33 19.46 34.15
N GLU A 917 -6.01 18.34 34.33
CA GLU A 917 -7.46 18.25 34.52
C GLU A 917 -7.88 18.64 35.95
N ASN A 918 -6.95 18.87 36.88
CA ASN A 918 -7.33 19.38 38.22
C ASN A 918 -7.62 20.88 38.28
N THR A 919 -7.19 21.68 37.30
CA THR A 919 -7.84 22.99 37.08
C THR A 919 -9.31 22.81 36.68
N SER A 920 -9.67 21.65 36.10
CA SER A 920 -11.06 21.33 35.79
C SER A 920 -11.77 20.61 36.94
N LEU A 921 -11.17 19.77 37.80
CA LEU A 921 -11.96 18.98 38.77
C LEU A 921 -12.86 19.81 39.72
N ILE A 922 -12.31 20.83 40.40
CA ILE A 922 -13.13 21.75 41.22
C ILE A 922 -14.12 22.51 40.33
N ASN A 923 -13.69 22.96 39.16
CA ASN A 923 -14.53 23.71 38.23
C ASN A 923 -15.61 22.83 37.54
N ASP A 924 -15.37 21.53 37.40
CA ASP A 924 -16.22 20.50 36.81
C ASP A 924 -17.25 20.07 37.86
N VAL A 925 -16.82 19.94 39.11
CA VAL A 925 -17.74 19.79 40.25
C VAL A 925 -18.60 21.05 40.39
N ARG A 926 -18.05 22.27 40.27
CA ARG A 926 -18.84 23.53 40.26
C ARG A 926 -19.80 23.61 39.05
N ALA A 927 -19.39 23.12 37.88
CA ALA A 927 -20.22 23.12 36.67
C ALA A 927 -21.34 22.06 36.70
N ARG A 928 -21.11 20.93 37.37
CA ARG A 928 -22.06 19.81 37.45
C ARG A 928 -22.91 19.82 38.72
N ILE A 929 -22.43 20.40 39.82
CA ILE A 929 -23.11 20.44 41.13
C ILE A 929 -23.07 21.88 41.65
N LYS A 930 -24.24 22.46 41.89
CA LYS A 930 -24.35 23.80 42.49
C LYS A 930 -23.77 23.82 43.90
N GLN A 931 -22.58 24.40 44.05
CA GLN A 931 -21.90 24.51 45.34
C GLN A 931 -22.47 25.66 46.18
N GLN A 932 -22.46 25.47 47.50
CA GLN A 932 -22.84 26.47 48.50
C GLN A 932 -21.89 26.38 49.69
N GLN A 933 -21.65 27.50 50.35
CA GLN A 933 -20.90 27.50 51.61
C GLN A 933 -21.69 26.86 52.75
N LEU A 934 -20.96 26.21 53.66
CA LEU A 934 -21.49 25.68 54.90
C LEU A 934 -22.01 26.83 55.78
N PRO A 935 -23.17 26.67 56.44
CA PRO A 935 -23.63 27.63 57.44
C PRO A 935 -22.55 27.87 58.50
N ASN A 936 -22.35 29.13 58.93
CA ASN A 936 -21.28 29.52 59.87
C ASN A 936 -21.24 28.68 61.16
N ASP A 937 -22.41 28.25 61.65
CA ASP A 937 -22.52 27.40 62.84
C ASP A 937 -21.96 25.99 62.61
N GLU A 938 -22.17 25.42 61.41
CA GLU A 938 -21.59 24.14 61.00
C GLU A 938 -20.11 24.27 60.68
N ARG A 939 -19.73 25.35 59.98
CA ARG A 939 -18.33 25.69 59.68
C ARG A 939 -17.50 25.77 60.95
N THR A 940 -18.02 26.40 62.00
CA THR A 940 -17.35 26.53 63.30
C THR A 940 -17.23 25.18 64.02
N LYS A 941 -18.25 24.31 63.93
CA LYS A 941 -18.22 22.95 64.50
C LYS A 941 -17.19 22.07 63.78
N LEU A 942 -17.20 22.10 62.44
CA LEU A 942 -16.25 21.37 61.59
C LEU A 942 -14.82 21.84 61.82
N HIS A 943 -14.58 23.16 61.88
CA HIS A 943 -13.27 23.70 62.17
C HIS A 943 -12.74 23.23 63.53
N ARG A 944 -13.55 23.22 64.60
CA ARG A 944 -13.12 22.68 65.91
C ARG A 944 -12.78 21.19 65.87
N LEU A 945 -13.50 20.41 65.06
CA LEU A 945 -13.22 18.99 64.85
C LEU A 945 -11.95 18.77 64.06
N LEU A 946 -11.77 19.48 62.95
CA LEU A 946 -10.57 19.44 62.09
C LEU A 946 -9.32 19.88 62.85
N VAL A 947 -9.44 20.80 63.81
CA VAL A 947 -8.36 21.20 64.74
C VAL A 947 -7.98 20.09 65.74
N GLY A 948 -8.89 19.15 66.01
CA GLY A 948 -8.67 18.03 66.92
C GLY A 948 -8.30 16.70 66.26
N MET A 949 -8.15 16.64 64.93
CA MET A 949 -7.81 15.41 64.19
C MET A 949 -6.30 15.17 64.14
N ASN A 950 -5.86 13.90 64.09
CA ASN A 950 -4.44 13.57 63.88
C ASN A 950 -4.02 13.90 62.44
N ASN A 951 -2.76 14.29 62.25
CA ASN A 951 -2.21 14.70 60.95
C ASN A 951 -2.39 13.65 59.83
N ASP A 952 -2.39 12.36 60.17
CA ASP A 952 -2.58 11.25 59.21
C ASP A 952 -4.04 11.09 58.73
N ASP A 953 -5.03 11.58 59.49
CA ASP A 953 -6.46 11.48 59.13
C ASP A 953 -6.90 12.60 58.17
N ILE A 954 -6.19 13.74 58.14
CA ILE A 954 -6.49 14.90 57.29
C ILE A 954 -6.09 14.66 55.82
N LEU A 955 -5.03 13.89 55.58
CA LEU A 955 -4.45 13.62 54.25
C LEU A 955 -5.24 12.59 53.41
N ASN A 956 -6.08 11.75 54.03
CA ASN A 956 -6.73 10.61 53.37
C ASN A 956 -8.12 10.89 52.75
N TYR A 957 -8.56 12.16 52.66
CA TYR A 957 -9.99 12.48 52.52
C TYR A 957 -10.50 12.85 51.09
N LEU A 958 -9.73 12.69 50.01
CA LEU A 958 -10.05 13.34 48.72
C LEU A 958 -10.38 12.35 47.59
N GLU A 959 -11.66 12.22 47.16
CA GLU A 959 -12.03 11.86 45.77
C GLU A 959 -13.56 11.97 45.49
N ASN A 960 -13.89 12.15 44.20
CA ASN A 960 -15.09 12.74 43.57
C ASN A 960 -16.49 12.19 43.90
N ALA A 961 -17.53 13.03 43.69
CA ALA A 961 -18.94 12.63 43.79
C ALA A 961 -19.92 13.30 42.80
N THR A 962 -21.07 12.65 42.56
CA THR A 962 -22.19 13.04 41.68
C THR A 962 -23.51 13.23 42.46
N GLU A 963 -24.51 13.84 41.81
CA GLU A 963 -25.66 14.53 42.41
C GLU A 963 -26.59 13.74 43.39
N THR A 964 -26.98 14.46 44.45
CA THR A 964 -28.15 14.28 45.34
C THR A 964 -28.12 13.20 46.44
N THR A 965 -26.99 13.02 47.10
CA THR A 965 -26.91 12.28 48.38
C THR A 965 -26.00 13.00 49.39
N THR A 966 -26.08 12.67 50.68
CA THR A 966 -25.05 13.08 51.66
C THR A 966 -23.73 12.38 51.30
N ILE A 967 -22.58 12.93 51.72
CA ILE A 967 -21.25 12.33 51.46
C ILE A 967 -21.25 10.84 51.86
N GLN A 968 -21.89 10.51 52.99
CA GLN A 968 -22.04 9.14 53.47
C GLN A 968 -22.79 8.24 52.48
N ALA A 969 -23.98 8.65 52.04
CA ALA A 969 -24.81 7.83 51.14
C ALA A 969 -24.16 7.66 49.76
N PHE A 970 -23.40 8.66 49.29
CA PHE A 970 -22.61 8.56 48.06
C PHE A 970 -21.49 7.51 48.19
N VAL A 971 -20.69 7.57 49.26
CA VAL A 971 -19.60 6.62 49.52
C VAL A 971 -20.15 5.20 49.63
N GLU A 972 -21.26 5.01 50.36
CA GLU A 972 -21.89 3.69 50.56
C GLU A 972 -22.48 3.09 49.28
N GLN A 973 -22.95 3.90 48.32
CA GLN A 973 -23.59 3.42 47.09
C GLN A 973 -22.62 3.24 45.91
N HIS A 974 -21.56 4.04 45.83
CA HIS A 974 -20.75 4.16 44.62
C HIS A 974 -19.26 3.84 44.80
N ILE A 975 -18.77 3.77 46.05
CA ILE A 975 -17.38 3.44 46.35
C ILE A 975 -17.36 2.11 47.12
N HIS A 976 -16.99 1.01 46.46
CA HIS A 976 -16.90 -0.31 47.11
C HIS A 976 -15.92 -0.25 48.31
N ALA A 977 -16.49 -0.25 49.51
CA ALA A 977 -15.91 0.25 50.78
C ALA A 977 -14.69 -0.49 51.36
N HIS A 978 -14.03 -1.42 50.65
CA HIS A 978 -13.04 -2.29 51.29
C HIS A 978 -11.58 -1.83 51.22
N ALA A 979 -11.25 -0.71 50.55
CA ALA A 979 -9.84 -0.36 50.34
C ALA A 979 -9.37 1.03 50.80
N CYS A 980 -10.22 2.06 50.93
CA CYS A 980 -9.69 3.44 50.96
C CYS A 980 -10.06 4.38 52.12
N LEU A 981 -10.95 4.05 53.07
CA LEU A 981 -11.38 5.06 54.06
C LEU A 981 -11.53 4.50 55.47
N ASN A 982 -11.08 5.26 56.46
CA ASN A 982 -11.16 4.94 57.89
C ASN A 982 -12.65 5.07 58.33
N ASP A 983 -13.39 3.95 58.33
CA ASP A 983 -14.86 3.84 58.55
C ASP A 983 -15.42 4.60 59.77
N ASN A 984 -14.58 4.95 60.75
CA ASN A 984 -14.98 5.56 62.02
C ASN A 984 -15.24 7.07 61.97
N ILE A 985 -14.73 7.80 60.97
CA ILE A 985 -14.79 9.28 60.92
C ILE A 985 -15.96 9.76 60.04
N LEU A 986 -16.15 9.14 58.88
CA LEU A 986 -17.22 9.48 57.92
C LEU A 986 -18.63 9.29 58.47
N ARG A 987 -18.80 8.40 59.46
CA ARG A 987 -20.09 8.10 60.11
C ARG A 987 -20.40 9.00 61.32
N ARG A 988 -19.50 9.92 61.69
CA ARG A 988 -19.71 10.84 62.83
C ARG A 988 -20.28 12.18 62.36
N PRO A 989 -21.37 12.68 62.96
CA PRO A 989 -21.79 14.06 62.80
C PRO A 989 -20.66 14.99 63.26
N PRO A 990 -20.41 16.10 62.54
CA PRO A 990 -21.18 16.66 61.44
C PRO A 990 -20.82 16.14 60.04
N PHE A 991 -19.78 15.31 59.84
CA PHE A 991 -19.33 14.88 58.51
C PHE A 991 -20.37 14.02 57.76
N SER A 992 -21.05 13.12 58.47
CA SER A 992 -22.07 12.23 57.90
C SER A 992 -23.32 12.97 57.39
N THR A 993 -23.56 14.20 57.87
CA THR A 993 -24.73 15.01 57.54
C THR A 993 -24.48 16.05 56.46
N ILE A 994 -23.23 16.20 55.99
CA ILE A 994 -22.89 17.18 54.94
C ILE A 994 -23.42 16.70 53.60
N GLN A 995 -24.16 17.59 52.94
CA GLN A 995 -24.62 17.40 51.57
C GLN A 995 -23.50 17.66 50.57
N LEU A 996 -23.53 16.96 49.44
CA LEU A 996 -22.55 17.13 48.35
C LEU A 996 -22.49 18.55 47.77
N GLN A 997 -23.52 19.38 47.95
CA GLN A 997 -23.48 20.81 47.59
C GLN A 997 -22.45 21.62 48.41
N HIS A 998 -21.92 21.07 49.50
CA HIS A 998 -20.93 21.71 50.36
C HIS A 998 -19.54 21.07 50.26
N ILE A 999 -19.33 20.13 49.33
CA ILE A 999 -18.10 19.33 49.26
C ILE A 999 -16.87 20.18 48.96
N ILE A 1000 -17.00 21.20 48.11
CA ILE A 1000 -15.87 22.07 47.78
C ILE A 1000 -15.52 22.98 48.96
N ASP A 1001 -16.52 23.52 49.66
CA ASP A 1001 -16.27 24.36 50.84
C ASP A 1001 -15.63 23.55 51.98
N LEU A 1002 -16.06 22.30 52.18
CA LEU A 1002 -15.41 21.37 53.10
C LEU A 1002 -13.97 21.06 52.67
N TYR A 1003 -13.76 20.82 51.38
CA TYR A 1003 -12.44 20.52 50.82
C TYR A 1003 -11.46 21.68 51.02
N GLU A 1004 -11.88 22.89 50.67
CA GLU A 1004 -11.10 24.12 50.85
C GLU A 1004 -10.78 24.38 52.34
N MET A 1005 -11.73 24.10 53.25
CA MET A 1005 -11.48 24.18 54.70
C MET A 1005 -10.44 23.16 55.20
N ILE A 1006 -10.48 21.94 54.67
CA ILE A 1006 -9.50 20.90 55.01
C ILE A 1006 -8.11 21.33 54.55
N GLU A 1007 -7.99 21.87 53.34
CA GLU A 1007 -6.74 22.42 52.83
C GLU A 1007 -6.23 23.55 53.74
N GLU A 1008 -7.03 24.59 53.99
CA GLU A 1008 -6.62 25.69 54.85
C GLU A 1008 -6.12 25.23 56.23
N ASN A 1009 -6.81 24.25 56.83
CA ASN A 1009 -6.42 23.69 58.11
C ASN A 1009 -5.17 22.78 58.03
N ALA A 1010 -5.02 22.02 56.94
CA ALA A 1010 -3.81 21.23 56.67
C ALA A 1010 -2.59 22.15 56.49
N PHE A 1011 -2.77 23.33 55.89
CA PHE A 1011 -1.74 24.34 55.83
C PHE A 1011 -1.33 24.77 57.23
N ASP A 1012 -2.31 25.21 58.04
CA ASP A 1012 -2.05 25.78 59.37
C ASP A 1012 -1.41 24.79 60.34
N GLN A 1013 -1.78 23.50 60.29
CA GLN A 1013 -1.29 22.48 61.22
C GLN A 1013 -0.04 21.75 60.74
N VAL A 1014 0.08 21.47 59.44
CA VAL A 1014 1.12 20.59 58.89
C VAL A 1014 2.14 21.42 58.13
N LEU A 1015 1.75 22.01 57.00
CA LEU A 1015 2.70 22.62 56.05
C LEU A 1015 3.35 23.90 56.58
N ARG A 1016 2.71 24.63 57.49
CA ARG A 1016 3.27 25.85 58.10
C ARG A 1016 4.63 25.62 58.78
N ALA A 1017 4.88 24.44 59.32
CA ALA A 1017 6.15 24.07 59.95
C ALA A 1017 7.23 23.59 58.96
N TYR A 1018 6.85 23.31 57.71
CA TYR A 1018 7.68 22.64 56.68
C TYR A 1018 7.79 23.43 55.37
N VAL A 1019 7.51 24.73 55.39
CA VAL A 1019 7.68 25.61 54.24
C VAL A 1019 9.14 25.51 53.74
N LYS A 1020 9.33 25.29 52.42
CA LYS A 1020 10.66 25.13 51.79
C LYS A 1020 11.59 26.25 52.24
N LYS A 1021 12.87 25.93 52.48
CA LYS A 1021 13.88 26.86 53.00
C LYS A 1021 13.96 28.16 52.18
N GLU A 1022 13.77 28.08 50.86
CA GLU A 1022 13.78 29.18 49.90
C GLU A 1022 12.59 30.16 50.06
N LEU A 1023 11.52 29.74 50.74
CA LEU A 1023 10.29 30.52 50.96
C LEU A 1023 10.24 31.14 52.37
N VAL A 1024 11.21 30.85 53.25
CA VAL A 1024 11.20 31.32 54.65
C VAL A 1024 11.53 32.82 54.70
N GLU A 1025 10.87 33.56 55.60
CA GLU A 1025 11.09 35.02 55.79
C GLU A 1025 12.58 35.38 55.88
N GLU A 1026 13.37 34.57 56.58
CA GLU A 1026 14.81 34.75 56.84
C GLU A 1026 15.69 34.79 55.57
N THR A 1027 15.17 34.35 54.43
CA THR A 1027 15.87 34.30 53.14
C THR A 1027 15.86 35.64 52.40
N PHE A 1028 14.99 36.56 52.80
CA PHE A 1028 14.76 37.85 52.13
C PHE A 1028 15.12 39.02 53.04
N SER A 1029 15.66 40.10 52.46
CA SER A 1029 16.01 41.30 53.23
C SER A 1029 14.77 42.01 53.79
N ALA A 1030 14.90 42.70 54.92
CA ALA A 1030 13.77 43.44 55.52
C ALA A 1030 13.20 44.51 54.57
N GLU A 1031 14.04 45.12 53.75
CA GLU A 1031 13.64 46.09 52.71
C GLU A 1031 12.81 45.41 51.61
N GLU A 1032 13.21 44.22 51.17
CA GLU A 1032 12.52 43.45 50.15
C GLU A 1032 11.18 42.89 50.65
N GLN A 1033 11.12 42.39 51.88
CA GLN A 1033 9.88 41.95 52.51
C GLN A 1033 8.86 43.10 52.57
N GLN A 1034 9.29 44.29 52.99
CA GLN A 1034 8.43 45.46 53.09
C GLN A 1034 8.00 45.97 51.71
N ARG A 1035 8.92 45.97 50.74
CA ARG A 1035 8.67 46.35 49.35
C ARG A 1035 7.61 45.46 48.72
N VAL A 1036 7.80 44.14 48.75
CA VAL A 1036 6.88 43.17 48.15
C VAL A 1036 5.51 43.24 48.82
N LEU A 1037 5.45 43.32 50.15
CA LEU A 1037 4.17 43.43 50.86
C LEU A 1037 3.42 44.72 50.48
N THR A 1038 4.12 45.85 50.39
CA THR A 1038 3.52 47.15 50.06
C THR A 1038 3.05 47.21 48.62
N VAL A 1039 3.82 46.65 47.68
CA VAL A 1039 3.43 46.51 46.27
C VAL A 1039 2.19 45.62 46.17
N PHE A 1040 2.21 44.45 46.81
CA PHE A 1040 1.10 43.51 46.80
C PHE A 1040 -0.18 44.13 47.37
N THR A 1041 -0.15 44.75 48.56
CA THR A 1041 -1.38 45.29 49.16
C THR A 1041 -1.96 46.45 48.37
N ARG A 1042 -1.12 47.37 47.87
CA ARG A 1042 -1.56 48.51 47.04
C ARG A 1042 -2.23 48.08 45.73
N LYS A 1043 -1.78 46.97 45.15
CA LYS A 1043 -2.28 46.45 43.86
C LYS A 1043 -3.47 45.49 44.00
N THR A 1044 -3.74 45.02 45.22
CA THR A 1044 -4.81 44.07 45.53
C THR A 1044 -5.91 44.76 46.35
N PHE A 1045 -6.20 44.32 47.58
CA PHE A 1045 -7.37 44.76 48.35
C PHE A 1045 -7.36 46.24 48.81
N GLU A 1046 -6.22 46.95 48.72
CA GLU A 1046 -6.17 48.41 48.98
C GLU A 1046 -6.42 49.24 47.71
N LYS A 1047 -6.56 48.61 46.54
CA LYS A 1047 -6.85 49.28 45.26
C LYS A 1047 -8.31 49.73 45.21
N GLU A 1048 -8.55 51.02 44.93
CA GLU A 1048 -9.91 51.57 44.91
C GLU A 1048 -10.85 50.91 43.89
N THR A 1049 -10.31 50.42 42.77
CA THR A 1049 -11.07 49.81 41.67
C THR A 1049 -11.19 48.29 41.75
N ILE A 1050 -10.79 47.65 42.87
CA ILE A 1050 -10.92 46.20 43.03
C ILE A 1050 -12.37 45.76 43.30
N ALA A 1051 -12.73 44.57 42.84
CA ALA A 1051 -14.00 43.94 43.13
C ALA A 1051 -14.29 43.85 44.64
N GLU A 1052 -15.54 44.07 45.04
CA GLU A 1052 -15.95 44.11 46.45
C GLU A 1052 -15.67 42.77 47.17
N THR A 1053 -15.77 41.65 46.46
CA THR A 1053 -15.49 40.29 46.94
C THR A 1053 -14.01 40.06 47.27
N LEU A 1054 -13.12 40.87 46.68
CA LEU A 1054 -11.66 40.82 46.86
C LEU A 1054 -11.12 41.91 47.80
N LYS A 1055 -11.97 42.78 48.37
CA LYS A 1055 -11.54 43.77 49.38
C LYS A 1055 -11.23 43.15 50.75
N SER A 1056 -11.73 41.94 51.01
CA SER A 1056 -11.46 41.23 52.26
C SER A 1056 -10.05 40.64 52.27
N ILE A 1057 -9.26 40.97 53.29
CA ILE A 1057 -7.93 40.39 53.52
C ILE A 1057 -8.04 38.85 53.69
N ASP A 1058 -9.15 38.37 54.24
CA ASP A 1058 -9.37 36.93 54.51
C ASP A 1058 -9.42 36.12 53.21
N SER A 1059 -10.01 36.66 52.15
CA SER A 1059 -10.06 36.02 50.82
C SER A 1059 -8.65 35.77 50.27
N TRP A 1060 -7.75 36.73 50.46
CA TRP A 1060 -6.35 36.62 50.02
C TRP A 1060 -5.55 35.66 50.88
N ILE A 1061 -5.77 35.65 52.20
CA ILE A 1061 -5.13 34.70 53.12
C ILE A 1061 -5.53 33.26 52.77
N SER A 1062 -6.82 32.98 52.60
CA SER A 1062 -7.31 31.65 52.23
C SER A 1062 -6.78 31.21 50.87
N MET A 1063 -6.80 32.08 49.86
CA MET A 1063 -6.26 31.79 48.54
C MET A 1063 -4.75 31.46 48.60
N LEU A 1064 -3.95 32.24 49.33
CA LEU A 1064 -2.52 31.99 49.47
C LEU A 1064 -2.24 30.65 50.18
N LYS A 1065 -3.01 30.29 51.21
CA LYS A 1065 -2.88 28.97 51.86
C LYS A 1065 -3.16 27.82 50.90
N ARG A 1066 -4.22 27.93 50.09
CA ARG A 1066 -4.59 26.92 49.06
C ARG A 1066 -3.53 26.84 47.96
N LEU A 1067 -3.00 27.99 47.51
CA LEU A 1067 -1.90 28.05 46.55
C LEU A 1067 -0.67 27.29 47.07
N MET A 1068 -0.30 27.50 48.34
CA MET A 1068 0.83 26.81 48.95
C MET A 1068 0.63 25.29 49.04
N ILE A 1069 -0.60 24.82 49.23
CA ILE A 1069 -0.92 23.38 49.23
C ILE A 1069 -0.92 22.78 47.83
N ARG A 1070 -1.61 23.43 46.89
CA ARG A 1070 -1.92 22.86 45.57
C ARG A 1070 -0.78 23.03 44.57
N VAL A 1071 0.05 24.06 44.73
CA VAL A 1071 1.09 24.42 43.74
C VAL A 1071 2.50 24.21 44.29
N LEU A 1072 2.80 24.63 45.52
CA LEU A 1072 4.18 24.63 46.04
C LEU A 1072 4.68 23.28 46.54
N ASN A 1073 3.79 22.28 46.67
CA ASN A 1073 4.13 20.90 47.01
C ASN A 1073 4.66 20.09 45.80
N ALA A 1074 4.51 20.63 44.58
CA ALA A 1074 5.08 20.05 43.36
C ALA A 1074 6.49 20.63 43.06
N ASN A 1075 7.28 19.95 42.20
CA ASN A 1075 8.58 20.43 41.71
C ASN A 1075 8.39 21.59 40.70
N VAL A 1076 7.92 22.75 41.17
CA VAL A 1076 7.67 23.95 40.38
C VAL A 1076 8.81 24.97 40.58
N SER A 1077 9.22 25.65 39.50
CA SER A 1077 10.19 26.76 39.58
C SER A 1077 9.62 27.93 40.38
N LEU A 1078 10.39 28.45 41.34
CA LEU A 1078 9.95 29.53 42.24
C LEU A 1078 10.19 30.94 41.65
N ASP A 1079 10.97 31.06 40.58
CA ASP A 1079 11.32 32.31 39.88
C ASP A 1079 10.28 32.73 38.81
N VAL A 1080 9.00 32.46 39.08
CA VAL A 1080 7.89 32.73 38.16
C VAL A 1080 6.99 33.82 38.76
N PRO A 1081 6.45 34.78 37.98
CA PRO A 1081 5.52 35.79 38.48
C PRO A 1081 4.31 35.17 39.20
N LEU A 1082 3.98 35.70 40.38
CA LEU A 1082 2.85 35.25 41.19
C LEU A 1082 1.51 35.47 40.47
N GLN A 1083 1.41 36.53 39.65
CA GLN A 1083 0.21 36.89 38.89
C GLN A 1083 -0.37 35.72 38.07
N LEU A 1084 0.48 34.91 37.43
CA LEU A 1084 0.07 33.76 36.62
C LEU A 1084 -0.75 32.72 37.41
N TYR A 1085 -0.56 32.67 38.73
CA TYR A 1085 -1.30 31.77 39.61
C TYR A 1085 -2.51 32.44 40.23
N LEU A 1086 -2.50 33.76 40.41
CA LEU A 1086 -3.64 34.51 40.98
C LEU A 1086 -4.86 34.52 40.05
N GLU A 1087 -4.67 34.30 38.75
CA GLU A 1087 -5.74 34.19 37.75
C GLU A 1087 -6.46 32.83 37.76
N ARG A 1088 -5.98 31.85 38.53
CA ARG A 1088 -6.58 30.52 38.61
C ARG A 1088 -7.86 30.50 39.44
N THR A 1089 -9.00 30.28 38.78
CA THR A 1089 -10.34 30.22 39.39
C THR A 1089 -10.52 29.14 40.46
N ASP A 1090 -9.75 28.05 40.38
CA ASP A 1090 -9.84 26.95 41.34
C ASP A 1090 -9.31 27.36 42.73
N LEU A 1091 -8.38 28.32 42.82
CA LEU A 1091 -7.80 28.78 44.09
C LEU A 1091 -8.73 29.69 44.91
N TRP A 1092 -9.72 30.28 44.24
CA TRP A 1092 -10.66 31.22 44.84
C TRP A 1092 -11.95 30.51 45.25
N SER A 1093 -12.62 31.04 46.28
CA SER A 1093 -13.96 30.58 46.68
C SER A 1093 -14.99 30.87 45.58
N ASP A 1094 -16.11 30.16 45.62
CA ASP A 1094 -17.31 30.34 44.77
C ASP A 1094 -17.87 31.77 44.67
N ARG A 1095 -17.47 32.68 45.57
CA ARG A 1095 -17.86 34.09 45.56
C ARG A 1095 -17.05 34.98 44.63
N VAL A 1096 -15.93 34.49 44.07
CA VAL A 1096 -15.04 35.26 43.18
C VAL A 1096 -15.23 34.77 41.75
N SER A 1097 -15.70 35.65 40.88
CA SER A 1097 -15.92 35.38 39.46
C SER A 1097 -14.69 35.75 38.61
N ASP A 1098 -14.65 35.26 37.37
CA ASP A 1098 -13.60 35.64 36.39
C ASP A 1098 -13.50 37.16 36.22
N VAL A 1099 -14.65 37.85 36.23
CA VAL A 1099 -14.74 39.31 36.14
C VAL A 1099 -14.12 40.00 37.36
N ASP A 1100 -14.23 39.39 38.55
CA ASP A 1100 -13.60 39.93 39.76
C ASP A 1100 -12.07 39.84 39.68
N LEU A 1101 -11.54 38.77 39.07
CA LEU A 1101 -10.10 38.55 38.92
C LEU A 1101 -9.44 39.56 37.97
N GLU A 1102 -10.17 40.09 36.98
CA GLU A 1102 -9.69 41.15 36.08
C GLU A 1102 -9.46 42.50 36.81
N THR A 1103 -9.96 42.66 38.03
CA THR A 1103 -9.89 43.94 38.76
C THR A 1103 -8.55 44.22 39.43
N PHE A 1104 -7.61 43.27 39.47
CA PHE A 1104 -6.27 43.44 40.03
C PHE A 1104 -5.16 43.00 39.05
N GLN A 1105 -3.96 43.55 39.23
CA GLN A 1105 -2.76 43.10 38.54
C GLN A 1105 -1.56 43.36 39.45
N VAL A 1106 -0.88 42.28 39.82
CA VAL A 1106 0.35 42.33 40.62
C VAL A 1106 1.54 42.46 39.67
N ASP A 1107 2.56 43.21 40.11
CA ASP A 1107 3.75 43.46 39.29
C ASP A 1107 4.57 42.16 39.10
N ASP A 1108 5.17 41.98 37.91
CA ASP A 1108 5.87 40.74 37.51
C ASP A 1108 7.10 40.41 38.40
N ASP A 1109 7.60 41.40 39.14
CA ASP A 1109 8.70 41.24 40.10
C ASP A 1109 8.24 40.68 41.45
N VAL A 1110 6.93 40.51 41.66
CA VAL A 1110 6.37 39.72 42.75
C VAL A 1110 6.27 38.27 42.29
N LEU A 1111 7.34 37.52 42.54
CA LEU A 1111 7.49 36.12 42.19
C LEU A 1111 6.80 35.15 43.17
N LEU A 1112 6.61 33.90 42.72
CA LEU A 1112 6.03 32.79 43.46
C LEU A 1112 6.82 32.49 44.76
N GLN A 1113 8.14 32.73 44.78
CA GLN A 1113 8.94 32.63 45.99
C GLN A 1113 8.50 33.57 47.14
N HIS A 1114 7.84 34.69 46.83
CA HIS A 1114 7.41 35.66 47.83
C HIS A 1114 6.09 35.30 48.52
N THR A 1115 5.41 34.23 48.08
CA THR A 1115 4.06 33.83 48.54
C THR A 1115 3.93 33.75 50.06
N TYR A 1116 4.92 33.14 50.74
CA TYR A 1116 4.86 32.96 52.19
C TYR A 1116 5.08 34.26 52.97
N ILE A 1117 5.95 35.15 52.48
CA ILE A 1117 6.16 36.49 53.08
C ILE A 1117 4.90 37.33 52.94
N ILE A 1118 4.25 37.30 51.78
CA ILE A 1118 2.98 38.00 51.55
C ILE A 1118 1.94 37.48 52.54
N LEU A 1119 1.74 36.17 52.63
CA LEU A 1119 0.80 35.55 53.57
C LEU A 1119 1.04 36.03 55.01
N ARG A 1120 2.29 35.97 55.49
CA ARG A 1120 2.65 36.39 56.86
C ARG A 1120 2.47 37.89 57.09
N GLY A 1121 2.76 38.71 56.08
CA GLY A 1121 2.52 40.15 56.12
C GLY A 1121 1.03 40.51 56.22
N LEU A 1122 0.18 39.77 55.50
CA LEU A 1122 -1.28 39.93 55.55
C LEU A 1122 -1.85 39.49 56.91
N GLU A 1123 -1.40 38.35 57.45
CA GLU A 1123 -1.82 37.88 58.78
C GLU A 1123 -1.45 38.88 59.89
N LYS A 1124 -0.27 39.52 59.80
CA LYS A 1124 0.14 40.60 60.72
C LYS A 1124 -0.76 41.83 60.59
N LYS A 1125 -1.13 42.26 59.37
CA LYS A 1125 -2.07 43.37 59.14
C LYS A 1125 -3.47 43.04 59.69
N GLN A 1126 -3.97 41.83 59.48
CA GLN A 1126 -5.27 41.36 60.00
C GLN A 1126 -5.32 41.40 61.54
N GLY A 1127 -4.26 40.93 62.22
CA GLY A 1127 -4.14 40.97 63.69
C GLY A 1127 -3.99 42.38 64.28
N THR A 1128 -3.68 43.39 63.46
CA THR A 1128 -3.57 44.79 63.88
C THR A 1128 -4.92 45.52 63.74
N ASN A 1129 -5.73 45.16 62.73
CA ASN A 1129 -7.09 45.68 62.56
C ASN A 1129 -8.09 45.16 63.60
N ASN A 1130 -7.91 43.94 64.14
CA ASN A 1130 -8.80 43.37 65.15
C ASN A 1130 -8.53 43.82 66.60
N LYS A 1131 -7.56 44.72 66.85
CA LYS A 1131 -7.26 45.24 68.20
C LYS A 1131 -8.20 46.37 68.68
N SER A 1132 -9.20 46.75 67.89
CA SER A 1132 -10.21 47.75 68.29
C SER A 1132 -11.50 47.14 68.87
N SER A 1133 -11.60 45.83 69.08
CA SER A 1133 -12.76 45.21 69.73
C SER A 1133 -12.40 43.95 70.52
N GLN A 1134 -12.68 43.97 71.83
CA GLN A 1134 -12.57 42.89 72.83
C GLN A 1134 -11.18 42.59 73.43
N GLN A 1135 -10.86 43.32 74.51
CA GLN A 1135 -10.08 42.79 75.63
C GLN A 1135 -10.96 41.86 76.49
N GLN A 1136 -10.74 40.54 76.44
CA GLN A 1136 -10.76 39.62 77.61
C GLN A 1136 -10.65 38.15 77.16
N LYS A 1137 -9.42 37.63 77.12
CA LYS A 1137 -8.95 36.39 77.80
C LYS A 1137 -7.61 35.96 77.19
N VAL A 1138 -6.54 36.29 77.90
CA VAL A 1138 -5.22 35.69 77.74
C VAL A 1138 -5.16 34.49 78.68
N SER A 1139 -4.82 33.31 78.16
CA SER A 1139 -3.85 32.36 78.74
C SER A 1139 -4.04 30.94 78.18
N GLU A 1140 -3.18 30.54 77.24
CA GLU A 1140 -2.49 29.23 77.20
C GLU A 1140 -1.66 29.14 75.91
N ILE A 1141 -0.47 29.77 75.95
CA ILE A 1141 0.62 29.42 75.04
C ILE A 1141 1.32 28.23 75.69
N GLN A 1142 0.98 27.02 75.24
CA GLN A 1142 1.83 25.86 75.48
C GLN A 1142 3.04 25.94 74.54
N SER A 1143 4.21 25.63 75.09
CA SER A 1143 5.54 25.75 74.50
C SER A 1143 5.67 25.17 73.09
N THR A 1144 6.15 25.99 72.16
CA THR A 1144 6.55 25.65 70.78
C THR A 1144 7.65 24.60 70.67
N ASP A 1145 8.38 24.30 71.75
CA ASP A 1145 9.42 23.26 71.77
C ASP A 1145 8.86 21.82 71.89
N GLY A 1146 7.68 21.65 72.52
CA GLY A 1146 7.06 20.34 72.69
C GLY A 1146 6.39 19.79 71.43
N GLN A 1147 5.88 20.67 70.56
CA GLN A 1147 5.36 20.30 69.24
C GLN A 1147 6.48 20.00 68.25
N ARG A 1148 7.58 20.79 68.25
CA ARG A 1148 8.76 20.49 67.42
C ARG A 1148 9.36 19.12 67.75
N GLN A 1149 9.47 18.75 69.03
CA GLN A 1149 9.98 17.43 69.41
C GLN A 1149 9.07 16.27 68.98
N LYS A 1150 7.74 16.38 69.15
CA LYS A 1150 6.79 15.32 68.75
C LYS A 1150 6.78 15.09 67.24
N VAL A 1151 6.91 16.14 66.44
CA VAL A 1151 6.90 16.05 64.97
C VAL A 1151 8.29 15.62 64.43
N GLN A 1152 9.39 15.99 65.09
CA GLN A 1152 10.73 15.46 64.80
C GLN A 1152 10.82 13.95 65.06
N THR A 1153 10.25 13.46 66.18
CA THR A 1153 10.16 12.01 66.45
C THR A 1153 9.30 11.26 65.44
N TRP A 1154 8.29 11.90 64.85
CA TRP A 1154 7.48 11.30 63.78
C TRP A 1154 8.32 11.14 62.51
N PHE A 1155 9.00 12.19 62.05
CA PHE A 1155 9.89 12.14 60.87
C PHE A 1155 11.04 11.13 61.02
N ASP A 1156 11.66 11.06 62.21
CA ASP A 1156 12.72 10.09 62.51
C ASP A 1156 12.20 8.65 62.59
N SER A 1157 10.91 8.45 62.90
CA SER A 1157 10.28 7.13 62.90
C SER A 1157 9.92 6.65 61.49
N THR A 1158 9.46 7.55 60.61
CA THR A 1158 9.13 7.27 59.21
C THR A 1158 10.39 7.12 58.34
N ALA A 1159 11.48 7.82 58.69
CA ALA A 1159 12.79 7.62 58.06
C ALA A 1159 13.50 6.32 58.51
N ARG A 1160 13.13 5.76 59.68
CA ARG A 1160 13.66 4.46 60.14
C ARG A 1160 12.92 3.24 59.58
N SER A 1161 11.67 3.39 59.14
CA SER A 1161 10.91 2.31 58.47
C SER A 1161 11.28 2.10 56.99
N THR A 1162 12.17 2.93 56.44
CA THR A 1162 12.72 2.82 55.07
C THR A 1162 14.19 2.33 55.07
N THR A 1163 14.58 1.52 56.05
CA THR A 1163 15.85 0.76 55.95
C THR A 1163 15.65 -0.53 55.16
N ALA A 1164 16.38 -0.64 54.05
CA ALA A 1164 16.48 -1.81 53.18
C ALA A 1164 16.65 -3.13 53.96
N PRO A 1165 16.14 -4.27 53.46
CA PRO A 1165 16.38 -5.56 54.07
C PRO A 1165 17.89 -5.87 54.05
N LYS A 1166 18.48 -5.98 55.24
CA LYS A 1166 19.83 -6.52 55.43
C LYS A 1166 19.88 -7.94 54.88
N VAL A 1167 20.53 -8.12 53.73
CA VAL A 1167 20.98 -9.42 53.26
C VAL A 1167 22.03 -9.94 54.24
N ILE A 1168 21.69 -11.02 54.94
CA ILE A 1168 22.62 -11.83 55.72
C ILE A 1168 23.37 -12.71 54.70
N VAL A 1169 24.61 -12.33 54.35
CA VAL A 1169 25.57 -13.22 53.68
C VAL A 1169 26.60 -13.64 54.71
N ASP A 1170 26.51 -14.89 55.18
CA ASP A 1170 27.56 -15.46 56.03
C ASP A 1170 28.56 -16.26 55.17
N LYS A 1171 29.72 -15.61 55.01
CA LYS A 1171 31.09 -16.06 54.75
C LYS A 1171 31.33 -17.53 54.34
N LYS A 1172 32.07 -17.68 53.24
CA LYS A 1172 33.32 -18.46 53.24
C LYS A 1172 34.35 -17.90 52.25
N ARG A 1173 35.60 -18.11 52.64
CA ARG A 1173 36.85 -17.46 52.23
C ARG A 1173 37.62 -18.43 51.31
N ILE A 1174 38.50 -17.87 50.45
CA ILE A 1174 39.78 -18.43 49.93
C ILE A 1174 39.83 -18.80 48.43
N ARG A 1175 40.73 -18.07 47.71
CA ARG A 1175 41.67 -18.40 46.59
C ARG A 1175 41.13 -19.33 45.48
N VAL A 1176 41.21 -19.02 44.19
CA VAL A 1176 42.20 -18.30 43.36
C VAL A 1176 41.47 -17.47 42.31
#